data_AF-A0A933U739-F1
#
_entry.id   AF-A0A933U739-F1
#
_cell.length_a   1.000
_cell.length_b   1.000
_cell.length_c   1.000
_cell.angle_alpha   90.00
_cell.angle_beta   90.00
_cell.angle_gamma   90.00
#
_symmetry.space_group_name_H-M   'P 1'
#
loop_
_entity.id
_entity.type
_entity.pdbx_description
1 polymer ?
#
loop_
_entity_poly.entity_id
_entity_poly.type
_entity_poly.pdbx_seq_one_letter_code
_entity_poly.pdbx_strand_id
1 'polypeptide(L)'
;MQIRRHRFRATLGFKILAVCATLVALAVGTLAYLFNGVGRASESIAREGVQFEHLQTVTDLKASFDAFNNSMTAYCLSWQRDPLDAAEAQAVEIENGLTALEAFDSAACNDLRESKARIQRVMSEAADTYMDENRVRGNALASEGLIAVAESSAILDRLAEEARAKMQTSAREVLAANDGLRVSAIYSMIGLAAVGGVLAWCFSRMLTSAIGRLARGLAALGRGELGHQVDVQSSDEVGAMAGELRRTQAVIGELIRESSRLIEGAREGRLDVRADAGRFEGSYRELCAGMNGMLEAVEGPVKESAAVLARLASGDLTEPASGKHAGEFDRMTSSVNATIQVLRRLLEQMNLLIQATAEGRLETRVDATQFRGSFRALVDQVNRMLDGVAAPLHQASDVLAHVAKGDLSKRLDGEYRGDYRRIQAHVNATVQVLSDLLSEFEQLVGGFDAGQLSLRARDERFEGSYRELCAKVNAMLVGILAPIDESRSVLQSLAHGDLSVMVTGAYAGDHAAVKRSLEETIAVLRSLLDETNQLIRACRDGKLEQRIDARRFEGAYSDLCSQINAMLDEVVAPMSEASSVLFKVAERDLTVRVEGQYAGDHAAVKRALNQAVEKMQTAIQGIGLDAQRLSAASSGLSTMSAEMEGKAAAGASKVAEVSAASEQISQRIQATAAAAEQMDAAIREIAARTTDASRIASAAVESVKETNTIMARLGESSTEIEGVIKLITSIAAQTNLLALNATIEAARAGDMGKGFAVVANEVKELANQTARATEEIANKIARIQIDTRSSVQSMSRIQAVIEEINGIQNSIAGAVEEQSATTKEITRNVADVARGATGIAESITDIASVAQAASSNATNVGATASEVTRMAEGLSELVESFHYADCGGTSAGARKLVGAR
;
A
#
# COMPACT_ATOMS: atom_id res chain seq x y z
N MET A 1 -46.09 10.44 -48.44
CA MET A 1 -45.61 10.49 -47.03
C MET A 1 -44.22 11.11 -47.02
N GLN A 2 -43.88 11.92 -46.02
CA GLN A 2 -42.63 12.71 -45.86
C GLN A 2 -42.55 14.07 -46.57
N ILE A 3 -43.42 15.00 -46.14
CA ILE A 3 -43.15 16.44 -46.25
C ILE A 3 -42.12 16.80 -45.15
N ARG A 4 -41.00 17.36 -45.59
CA ARG A 4 -39.88 17.87 -44.79
C ARG A 4 -40.37 18.78 -43.65
N ARG A 5 -40.07 18.41 -42.41
CA ARG A 5 -40.12 19.28 -41.23
C ARG A 5 -39.02 20.34 -41.32
N HIS A 6 -39.31 21.49 -41.91
CA HIS A 6 -38.59 22.73 -41.56
C HIS A 6 -38.98 23.10 -40.12
N ARG A 7 -38.17 22.68 -39.14
CA ARG A 7 -38.27 23.18 -37.77
C ARG A 7 -37.78 24.63 -37.76
N PHE A 8 -38.71 25.57 -37.68
CA PHE A 8 -38.43 26.96 -37.36
C PHE A 8 -37.63 27.01 -36.05
N ARG A 9 -36.37 27.46 -36.12
CA ARG A 9 -35.52 27.74 -34.95
C ARG A 9 -35.99 29.05 -34.33
N ALA A 10 -36.96 28.96 -33.42
CA ALA A 10 -37.40 30.10 -32.64
C ALA A 10 -36.34 30.42 -31.57
N THR A 11 -35.61 31.53 -31.76
CA THR A 11 -34.73 32.13 -30.76
C THR A 11 -35.51 32.45 -29.48
N LEU A 12 -34.82 32.61 -28.35
CA LEU A 12 -35.48 32.99 -27.09
C LEU A 12 -36.37 34.22 -27.26
N GLY A 13 -35.93 35.19 -28.08
CA GLY A 13 -36.72 36.37 -28.45
C GLY A 13 -38.04 36.06 -29.16
N PHE A 14 -38.08 35.07 -30.06
CA PHE A 14 -39.32 34.69 -30.77
C PHE A 14 -40.34 34.02 -29.83
N LYS A 15 -39.86 33.24 -28.84
CA LYS A 15 -40.74 32.63 -27.82
C LYS A 15 -41.36 33.68 -26.90
N ILE A 16 -40.61 34.72 -26.55
CA ILE A 16 -41.12 35.87 -25.77
C ILE A 16 -42.16 36.64 -26.58
N LEU A 17 -41.88 36.91 -27.87
CA LEU A 17 -42.78 37.63 -28.76
C LEU A 17 -44.11 36.90 -28.98
N ALA A 18 -44.07 35.58 -29.12
CA ALA A 18 -45.27 34.75 -29.30
C ALA A 18 -46.21 34.80 -28.09
N VAL A 19 -45.67 34.75 -26.87
CA VAL A 19 -46.46 34.84 -25.63
C VAL A 19 -47.12 36.21 -25.50
N CYS A 20 -46.38 37.29 -25.78
CA CYS A 20 -46.93 38.64 -25.81
C CYS A 20 -48.04 38.79 -26.86
N ALA A 21 -47.88 38.23 -28.06
CA ALA A 21 -48.90 38.27 -29.11
C ALA A 21 -50.21 37.56 -28.72
N THR A 22 -50.13 36.41 -28.04
CA THR A 22 -51.32 35.72 -27.50
C THR A 22 -52.05 36.53 -26.42
N LEU A 23 -51.32 37.21 -25.53
CA LEU A 23 -51.91 38.06 -24.51
C LEU A 23 -52.62 39.28 -25.11
N VAL A 24 -52.05 39.87 -26.16
CA VAL A 24 -52.68 40.97 -26.92
C VAL A 24 -53.93 40.50 -27.66
N ALA A 25 -53.90 39.33 -28.31
CA ALA A 25 -55.06 38.78 -29.01
C ALA A 25 -56.24 38.48 -28.05
N LEU A 26 -55.96 37.96 -26.86
CA LEU A 26 -56.96 37.73 -25.80
C LEU A 26 -57.56 39.04 -25.27
N ALA A 27 -56.73 40.08 -25.10
CA ALA A 27 -57.19 41.40 -24.65
C ALA A 27 -58.08 42.11 -25.70
N VAL A 28 -57.78 41.94 -27.00
CA VAL A 28 -58.59 42.50 -28.08
C VAL A 28 -59.94 41.78 -28.20
N GLY A 29 -59.97 40.45 -28.01
CA GLY A 29 -61.21 39.66 -28.03
C GLY A 29 -62.19 40.00 -26.91
N THR A 30 -61.70 40.25 -25.69
CA THR A 30 -62.55 40.68 -24.56
C THR A 30 -63.08 42.11 -24.72
N LEU A 31 -62.30 43.01 -25.33
CA LEU A 31 -62.76 44.37 -25.64
C LEU A 31 -63.92 44.39 -26.66
N ALA A 32 -63.85 43.54 -27.69
CA ALA A 32 -64.88 43.43 -28.72
C ALA A 32 -66.22 42.88 -28.17
N TYR A 33 -66.16 41.94 -27.22
CA TYR A 33 -67.35 41.37 -26.57
C TYR A 33 -68.07 42.41 -25.69
N LEU A 34 -67.32 43.22 -24.94
CA LEU A 34 -67.87 44.31 -24.11
C LEU A 34 -68.54 45.40 -24.97
N PHE A 35 -67.95 45.76 -26.12
CA PHE A 35 -68.51 46.74 -27.04
C PHE A 35 -69.87 46.30 -27.63
N ASN A 36 -70.01 45.01 -27.94
CA ASN A 36 -71.25 44.45 -28.49
C ASN A 36 -72.38 44.40 -27.43
N GLY A 37 -72.03 44.20 -26.14
CA GLY A 37 -72.99 44.27 -25.03
C GLY A 37 -73.55 45.67 -24.81
N VAL A 38 -72.72 46.71 -24.89
CA VAL A 38 -73.13 48.12 -24.73
C VAL A 38 -74.11 48.54 -25.85
N GLY A 39 -73.93 48.01 -27.07
CA GLY A 39 -74.85 48.27 -28.19
C GLY A 39 -76.29 47.81 -27.93
N ARG A 40 -76.48 46.64 -27.32
CA ARG A 40 -77.82 46.11 -27.00
C ARG A 40 -78.50 46.87 -25.85
N ALA A 41 -77.73 47.36 -24.88
CA ALA A 41 -78.26 48.19 -23.80
C ALA A 41 -78.77 49.55 -24.29
N SER A 42 -78.08 50.17 -25.26
CA SER A 42 -78.50 51.43 -25.89
C SER A 42 -79.84 51.32 -26.63
N GLU A 43 -80.13 50.17 -27.26
CA GLU A 43 -81.36 49.94 -28.02
C GLU A 43 -82.58 49.74 -27.10
N SER A 44 -82.37 49.19 -25.90
CA SER A 44 -83.43 49.02 -24.88
C SER A 44 -83.86 50.35 -24.25
N ILE A 45 -82.91 51.28 -24.05
CA ILE A 45 -83.19 52.61 -23.46
C ILE A 45 -84.01 53.48 -24.43
N ALA A 46 -83.81 53.34 -25.74
CA ALA A 46 -84.58 54.08 -26.75
C ALA A 46 -86.08 53.68 -26.79
N ARG A 47 -86.42 52.43 -26.43
CA ARG A 47 -87.82 51.96 -26.38
C ARG A 47 -88.58 52.44 -25.13
N GLU A 48 -87.86 52.77 -24.06
CA GLU A 48 -88.45 53.24 -22.79
C GLU A 48 -89.06 54.66 -22.92
N GLY A 49 -88.46 55.52 -23.74
CA GLY A 49 -88.94 56.90 -23.97
C GLY A 49 -90.35 56.97 -24.56
N VAL A 50 -90.71 56.04 -25.45
CA VAL A 50 -92.02 56.00 -26.12
C VAL A 50 -93.14 55.58 -25.14
N GLN A 51 -92.85 54.72 -24.16
CA GLN A 51 -93.85 54.27 -23.19
C GLN A 51 -94.16 55.34 -22.12
N PHE A 52 -93.17 56.17 -21.79
CA PHE A 52 -93.37 57.33 -20.91
C PHE A 52 -94.31 58.38 -21.53
N GLU A 53 -94.14 58.64 -22.83
CA GLU A 53 -94.94 59.61 -23.59
C GLU A 53 -96.43 59.21 -23.67
N HIS A 54 -96.74 57.92 -23.86
CA HIS A 54 -98.12 57.42 -23.83
C HIS A 54 -98.80 57.60 -22.46
N LEU A 55 -98.11 57.31 -21.34
CA LEU A 55 -98.67 57.49 -20.00
C LEU A 55 -98.98 58.96 -19.69
N GLN A 56 -98.09 59.85 -20.10
CA GLN A 56 -98.29 61.29 -19.96
C GLN A 56 -99.51 61.75 -20.76
N THR A 57 -99.62 61.31 -22.02
CA THR A 57 -100.75 61.64 -22.91
C THR A 57 -102.10 61.15 -22.36
N VAL A 58 -102.17 59.94 -21.78
CA VAL A 58 -103.42 59.44 -21.14
C VAL A 58 -103.81 60.29 -19.93
N THR A 59 -102.82 60.74 -19.16
CA THR A 59 -103.04 61.55 -17.95
C THR A 59 -103.59 62.93 -18.33
N ASP A 60 -103.02 63.55 -19.36
CA ASP A 60 -103.48 64.83 -19.90
C ASP A 60 -104.89 64.70 -20.50
N LEU A 61 -105.15 63.62 -21.26
CA LEU A 61 -106.46 63.33 -21.83
C LEU A 61 -107.56 63.17 -20.76
N LYS A 62 -107.24 62.53 -19.63
CA LYS A 62 -108.16 62.42 -18.50
C LYS A 62 -108.52 63.78 -17.92
N ALA A 63 -107.53 64.66 -17.75
CA ALA A 63 -107.76 66.02 -17.25
C ALA A 63 -108.66 66.84 -18.19
N SER A 64 -108.48 66.71 -19.51
CA SER A 64 -109.33 67.38 -20.50
C SER A 64 -110.76 66.85 -20.50
N PHE A 65 -110.97 65.53 -20.34
CA PHE A 65 -112.31 64.94 -20.19
C PHE A 65 -113.01 65.42 -18.91
N ASP A 66 -112.30 65.49 -17.79
CA ASP A 66 -112.87 66.00 -16.53
C ASP A 66 -113.28 67.48 -16.69
N ALA A 67 -112.45 68.30 -17.35
CA ALA A 67 -112.77 69.70 -17.65
C ALA A 67 -113.97 69.82 -18.60
N PHE A 68 -114.03 69.01 -19.66
CA PHE A 68 -115.15 68.94 -20.60
C PHE A 68 -116.46 68.58 -19.90
N ASN A 69 -116.44 67.53 -19.07
CA ASN A 69 -117.60 67.04 -18.34
C ASN A 69 -118.12 68.08 -17.34
N ASN A 70 -117.22 68.76 -16.63
CA ASN A 70 -117.58 69.85 -15.71
C ASN A 70 -118.22 71.02 -16.46
N SER A 71 -117.66 71.42 -17.60
CA SER A 71 -118.20 72.50 -18.43
C SER A 71 -119.57 72.14 -19.04
N MET A 72 -119.75 70.91 -19.53
CA MET A 72 -121.06 70.44 -20.04
C MET A 72 -122.11 70.34 -18.93
N THR A 73 -121.71 69.94 -17.72
CA THR A 73 -122.61 69.91 -16.56
C THR A 73 -122.99 71.32 -16.11
N ALA A 74 -122.04 72.25 -16.10
CA ALA A 74 -122.28 73.66 -15.80
C ALA A 74 -123.20 74.29 -16.87
N TYR A 75 -123.02 73.94 -18.15
CA TYR A 75 -123.91 74.37 -19.23
C TYR A 75 -125.34 73.89 -19.01
N CYS A 76 -125.51 72.60 -18.71
CA CYS A 76 -126.80 71.97 -18.42
C CYS A 76 -127.54 72.62 -17.24
N LEU A 77 -126.83 73.10 -16.22
CA LEU A 77 -127.41 73.72 -15.02
C LEU A 77 -127.65 75.24 -15.13
N SER A 78 -126.80 75.95 -15.88
CA SER A 78 -126.82 77.43 -15.93
C SER A 78 -127.47 78.00 -17.19
N TRP A 79 -127.51 77.21 -18.27
CA TRP A 79 -128.00 77.60 -19.60
C TRP A 79 -127.27 78.82 -20.21
N GLN A 80 -126.09 79.16 -19.69
CA GLN A 80 -125.24 80.23 -20.22
C GLN A 80 -124.35 79.69 -21.35
N ARG A 81 -123.95 80.54 -22.30
CA ARG A 81 -123.12 80.09 -23.42
C ARG A 81 -121.65 79.88 -23.06
N ASP A 82 -121.12 80.64 -22.11
CA ASP A 82 -119.70 80.57 -21.74
C ASP A 82 -119.22 79.15 -21.30
N PRO A 83 -119.99 78.38 -20.49
CA PRO A 83 -119.64 76.99 -20.19
C PRO A 83 -119.65 76.05 -21.41
N LEU A 84 -120.52 76.31 -22.40
CA LEU A 84 -120.57 75.51 -23.63
C LEU A 84 -119.34 75.78 -24.50
N ASP A 85 -118.96 77.05 -24.66
CA ASP A 85 -117.76 77.43 -25.43
C ASP A 85 -116.49 76.86 -24.75
N ALA A 86 -116.45 76.81 -23.41
CA ALA A 86 -115.37 76.16 -22.66
C ALA A 86 -115.36 74.63 -22.85
N ALA A 87 -116.52 73.99 -22.97
CA ALA A 87 -116.60 72.56 -23.30
C ALA A 87 -116.14 72.30 -24.74
N GLU A 88 -116.52 73.13 -25.72
CA GLU A 88 -116.09 72.97 -27.11
C GLU A 88 -114.56 73.13 -27.26
N ALA A 89 -113.94 74.05 -26.52
CA ALA A 89 -112.48 74.18 -26.47
C ALA A 89 -111.80 72.90 -25.94
N GLN A 90 -112.33 72.33 -24.86
CA GLN A 90 -111.84 71.06 -24.30
C GLN A 90 -112.11 69.87 -25.24
N ALA A 91 -113.18 69.89 -26.02
CA ALA A 91 -113.47 68.84 -26.99
C ALA A 91 -112.43 68.75 -28.12
N VAL A 92 -111.72 69.84 -28.42
CA VAL A 92 -110.58 69.88 -29.37
C VAL A 92 -109.32 69.29 -28.73
N GLU A 93 -109.00 69.65 -27.48
CA GLU A 93 -107.87 69.06 -26.75
C GLU A 93 -108.04 67.56 -26.55
N ILE A 94 -109.26 67.11 -26.24
CA ILE A 94 -109.63 65.71 -26.17
C ILE A 94 -109.36 65.01 -27.50
N GLU A 95 -109.72 65.61 -28.64
CA GLU A 95 -109.49 65.01 -29.97
C GLU A 95 -108.00 64.88 -30.30
N ASN A 96 -107.20 65.88 -29.94
CA ASN A 96 -105.75 65.83 -30.11
C ASN A 96 -105.11 64.73 -29.25
N GLY A 97 -105.53 64.61 -27.99
CA GLY A 97 -105.05 63.55 -27.09
C GLY A 97 -105.47 62.16 -27.56
N LEU A 98 -106.70 61.99 -28.06
CA LEU A 98 -107.19 60.72 -28.61
C LEU A 98 -106.42 60.31 -29.87
N THR A 99 -106.09 61.27 -30.74
CA THR A 99 -105.30 61.00 -31.96
C THR A 99 -103.86 60.58 -31.62
N ALA A 100 -103.24 61.20 -30.62
CA ALA A 100 -101.91 60.84 -30.14
C ALA A 100 -101.86 59.44 -29.50
N LEU A 101 -102.98 58.96 -28.96
CA LEU A 101 -103.12 57.64 -28.34
C LEU A 101 -103.68 56.56 -29.26
N GLU A 102 -104.00 56.89 -30.51
CA GLU A 102 -104.66 55.98 -31.44
C GLU A 102 -103.81 54.75 -31.79
N ALA A 103 -102.48 54.88 -31.79
CA ALA A 103 -101.56 53.77 -31.95
C ALA A 103 -101.36 52.93 -30.67
N PHE A 104 -101.77 53.47 -29.52
CA PHE A 104 -101.63 52.82 -28.21
C PHE A 104 -102.83 51.90 -27.90
N ASP A 105 -104.05 52.42 -28.06
CA ASP A 105 -105.29 51.63 -27.99
C ASP A 105 -106.40 52.31 -28.81
N SER A 106 -106.48 51.95 -30.09
CA SER A 106 -107.46 52.51 -31.02
C SER A 106 -108.92 52.23 -30.63
N ALA A 107 -109.19 51.13 -29.90
CA ALA A 107 -110.54 50.77 -29.51
C ALA A 107 -111.03 51.69 -28.39
N ALA A 108 -110.22 51.85 -27.34
CA ALA A 108 -110.56 52.74 -26.23
C ALA A 108 -110.64 54.23 -26.68
N CYS A 109 -109.79 54.65 -27.63
CA CYS A 109 -109.88 56.00 -28.20
C CYS A 109 -111.21 56.22 -28.95
N ASN A 110 -111.71 55.25 -29.70
CA ASN A 110 -112.99 55.36 -30.39
C ASN A 110 -114.18 55.37 -29.42
N ASP A 111 -114.15 54.51 -28.39
CA ASP A 111 -115.18 54.49 -27.35
C ASP A 111 -115.25 55.84 -26.61
N LEU A 112 -114.10 56.48 -26.36
CA LEU A 112 -114.04 57.82 -25.78
C LEU A 112 -114.57 58.92 -26.72
N ARG A 113 -114.27 58.85 -28.02
CA ARG A 113 -114.87 59.78 -29.01
C ARG A 113 -116.39 59.67 -29.01
N GLU A 114 -116.91 58.44 -28.99
CA GLU A 114 -118.34 58.19 -28.96
C GLU A 114 -118.96 58.69 -27.65
N SER A 115 -118.32 58.42 -26.51
CA SER A 115 -118.77 58.88 -25.21
C SER A 115 -118.78 60.42 -25.11
N LYS A 116 -117.72 61.11 -25.58
CA LYS A 116 -117.67 62.59 -25.68
C LYS A 116 -118.86 63.13 -26.48
N ALA A 117 -119.11 62.58 -27.66
CA ALA A 117 -120.20 63.00 -28.52
C ALA A 117 -121.58 62.72 -27.90
N ARG A 118 -121.71 61.61 -27.16
CA ARG A 118 -122.93 61.26 -26.41
C ARG A 118 -123.18 62.23 -25.26
N ILE A 119 -122.15 62.54 -24.46
CA ILE A 119 -122.22 63.52 -23.36
C ILE A 119 -122.60 64.89 -23.91
N GLN A 120 -121.95 65.35 -24.99
CA GLN A 120 -122.23 66.64 -25.61
C GLN A 120 -123.70 66.73 -26.04
N ARG A 121 -124.18 65.73 -26.79
CA ARG A 121 -125.54 65.69 -27.31
C ARG A 121 -126.57 65.66 -26.18
N VAL A 122 -126.42 64.75 -25.23
CA VAL A 122 -127.41 64.51 -24.16
C VAL A 122 -127.44 65.68 -23.18
N MET A 123 -126.28 66.26 -22.83
CA MET A 123 -126.24 67.42 -21.93
C MET A 123 -126.74 68.71 -22.59
N SER A 124 -126.49 68.91 -23.89
CA SER A 124 -127.10 70.02 -24.64
C SER A 124 -128.60 69.84 -24.78
N GLU A 125 -129.08 68.64 -25.10
CA GLU A 125 -130.53 68.35 -25.19
C GLU A 125 -131.21 68.49 -23.81
N ALA A 126 -130.52 68.13 -22.73
CA ALA A 126 -130.99 68.39 -21.37
C ALA A 126 -131.11 69.89 -21.08
N ALA A 127 -130.11 70.69 -21.46
CA ALA A 127 -130.11 72.14 -21.31
C ALA A 127 -131.29 72.79 -22.06
N ASP A 128 -131.50 72.41 -23.33
CA ASP A 128 -132.62 72.89 -24.15
C ASP A 128 -133.97 72.50 -23.53
N THR A 129 -134.09 71.26 -23.06
CA THR A 129 -135.31 70.76 -22.39
C THR A 129 -135.60 71.49 -21.07
N TYR A 130 -134.56 71.91 -20.35
CA TYR A 130 -134.71 72.74 -19.16
C TYR A 130 -135.13 74.18 -19.50
N MET A 131 -134.67 74.75 -20.61
CA MET A 131 -135.11 76.06 -21.11
C MET A 131 -136.59 76.06 -21.53
N ASP A 132 -137.09 74.92 -22.02
CA ASP A 132 -138.51 74.69 -22.35
C ASP A 132 -139.39 74.36 -21.11
N GLU A 133 -138.90 74.65 -19.89
CA GLU A 133 -139.53 74.40 -18.58
C GLU A 133 -139.90 72.92 -18.26
N ASN A 134 -139.45 71.95 -19.06
CA ASN A 134 -139.77 70.53 -18.88
C ASN A 134 -138.76 69.81 -17.96
N ARG A 135 -138.80 70.14 -16.66
CA ARG A 135 -137.82 69.68 -15.67
C ARG A 135 -137.72 68.16 -15.48
N VAL A 136 -138.80 67.40 -15.72
CA VAL A 136 -138.79 65.94 -15.58
C VAL A 136 -137.93 65.30 -16.68
N ARG A 137 -138.09 65.77 -17.93
CA ARG A 137 -137.31 65.25 -19.06
C ARG A 137 -135.89 65.80 -19.07
N GLY A 138 -135.69 67.06 -18.66
CA GLY A 138 -134.36 67.63 -18.43
C GLY A 138 -133.56 66.84 -17.38
N ASN A 139 -134.15 66.51 -16.23
CA ASN A 139 -133.49 65.69 -15.19
C ASN A 139 -133.15 64.27 -15.68
N ALA A 140 -134.03 63.65 -16.47
CA ALA A 140 -133.77 62.31 -17.01
C ALA A 140 -132.58 62.33 -17.99
N LEU A 141 -132.52 63.32 -18.89
CA LEU A 141 -131.42 63.49 -19.82
C LEU A 141 -130.12 63.90 -19.11
N ALA A 142 -130.16 64.80 -18.14
CA ALA A 142 -128.97 65.17 -17.35
C ALA A 142 -128.42 63.95 -16.57
N SER A 143 -129.30 63.10 -16.03
CA SER A 143 -128.89 61.84 -15.40
C SER A 143 -128.29 60.86 -16.40
N GLU A 144 -128.80 60.78 -17.63
CA GLU A 144 -128.21 59.96 -18.70
C GLU A 144 -126.85 60.50 -19.14
N GLY A 145 -126.69 61.82 -19.20
CA GLY A 145 -125.41 62.47 -19.48
C GLY A 145 -124.37 62.16 -18.39
N LEU A 146 -124.77 62.18 -17.11
CA LEU A 146 -123.88 61.83 -15.99
C LEU A 146 -123.47 60.36 -15.99
N ILE A 147 -124.33 59.46 -16.49
CA ILE A 147 -123.97 58.05 -16.70
C ILE A 147 -122.89 57.94 -17.80
N ALA A 148 -123.06 58.64 -18.92
CA ALA A 148 -122.04 58.66 -19.98
C ALA A 148 -120.71 59.27 -19.51
N VAL A 149 -120.75 60.29 -18.64
CA VAL A 149 -119.56 60.83 -17.96
C VAL A 149 -118.85 59.74 -17.14
N ALA A 150 -119.59 58.97 -16.34
CA ALA A 150 -119.02 57.89 -15.55
C ALA A 150 -118.40 56.77 -16.42
N GLU A 151 -119.02 56.45 -17.56
CA GLU A 151 -118.48 55.49 -18.54
C GLU A 151 -117.17 55.99 -19.18
N SER A 152 -117.10 57.25 -19.59
CA SER A 152 -115.86 57.84 -20.14
C SER A 152 -114.71 57.80 -19.12
N SER A 153 -115.01 58.08 -17.85
CA SER A 153 -114.03 58.06 -16.76
C SER A 153 -113.49 56.65 -16.51
N ALA A 154 -114.35 55.62 -16.56
CA ALA A 154 -113.95 54.23 -16.42
C ALA A 154 -113.04 53.75 -17.56
N ILE A 155 -113.28 54.20 -18.80
CA ILE A 155 -112.41 53.89 -19.94
C ILE A 155 -111.04 54.57 -19.78
N LEU A 156 -110.99 55.83 -19.36
CA LEU A 156 -109.75 56.57 -19.12
C LEU A 156 -108.91 55.97 -17.98
N ASP A 157 -109.55 55.51 -16.90
CA ASP A 157 -108.86 54.83 -15.80
C ASP A 157 -108.21 53.52 -16.24
N ARG A 158 -108.92 52.73 -17.05
CA ARG A 158 -108.38 51.49 -17.63
C ARG A 158 -107.19 51.77 -18.56
N LEU A 159 -107.31 52.78 -19.43
CA LEU A 159 -106.24 53.24 -20.31
C LEU A 159 -105.00 53.67 -19.51
N ALA A 160 -105.19 54.39 -18.40
CA ALA A 160 -104.11 54.84 -17.54
C ALA A 160 -103.41 53.67 -16.83
N GLU A 161 -104.18 52.66 -16.39
CA GLU A 161 -103.65 51.48 -15.74
C GLU A 161 -102.83 50.61 -16.72
N GLU A 162 -103.30 50.48 -17.97
CA GLU A 162 -102.59 49.74 -19.02
C GLU A 162 -101.29 50.45 -19.44
N ALA A 163 -101.30 51.78 -19.57
CA ALA A 163 -100.09 52.56 -19.83
C ALA A 163 -99.05 52.43 -18.70
N ARG A 164 -99.49 52.43 -17.43
CA ARG A 164 -98.61 52.19 -16.27
C ARG A 164 -98.02 50.78 -16.27
N ALA A 165 -98.82 49.76 -16.59
CA ALA A 165 -98.35 48.38 -16.64
C ALA A 165 -97.28 48.16 -17.72
N LYS A 166 -97.47 48.73 -18.92
CA LYS A 166 -96.48 48.67 -20.02
C LYS A 166 -95.18 49.39 -19.64
N MET A 167 -95.24 50.54 -18.98
CA MET A 167 -94.06 51.28 -18.48
C MET A 167 -93.27 50.48 -17.42
N GLN A 168 -93.95 49.86 -16.44
CA GLN A 168 -93.29 49.05 -15.41
C GLN A 168 -92.59 47.81 -15.97
N THR A 169 -93.12 47.23 -17.04
CA THR A 169 -92.54 46.06 -17.69
C THR A 169 -91.23 46.44 -18.43
N SER A 170 -91.23 47.56 -19.14
CA SER A 170 -90.03 48.09 -19.82
C SER A 170 -88.89 48.42 -18.84
N ALA A 171 -89.19 49.01 -17.68
CA ALA A 171 -88.19 49.36 -16.67
C ALA A 171 -87.45 48.12 -16.10
N ARG A 172 -88.12 46.96 -16.03
CA ARG A 172 -87.50 45.70 -15.58
C ARG A 172 -86.52 45.12 -16.61
N GLU A 173 -86.79 45.28 -17.90
CA GLU A 173 -85.91 44.77 -18.97
C GLU A 173 -84.57 45.53 -19.02
N VAL A 174 -84.57 46.84 -18.77
CA VAL A 174 -83.35 47.67 -18.75
C VAL A 174 -82.44 47.33 -17.57
N LEU A 175 -83.02 47.07 -16.39
CA LEU A 175 -82.26 46.65 -15.20
C LEU A 175 -81.60 45.28 -15.41
N ALA A 176 -82.30 44.32 -16.03
CA ALA A 176 -81.75 43.01 -16.34
C ALA A 176 -80.61 43.05 -17.37
N ALA A 177 -80.69 43.94 -18.36
CA ALA A 177 -79.62 44.15 -19.36
C ALA A 177 -78.33 44.74 -18.73
N ASN A 178 -78.47 45.62 -17.73
CA ASN A 178 -77.33 46.25 -17.07
C ASN A 178 -76.56 45.28 -16.13
N ASP A 179 -77.27 44.39 -15.44
CA ASP A 179 -76.64 43.37 -14.57
C ASP A 179 -75.88 42.30 -15.38
N GLY A 180 -76.38 41.92 -16.57
CA GLY A 180 -75.69 40.98 -17.47
C GLY A 180 -74.35 41.51 -18.01
N LEU A 181 -74.26 42.83 -18.25
CA LEU A 181 -73.01 43.50 -18.68
C LEU A 181 -71.97 43.57 -17.55
N ARG A 182 -72.40 43.84 -16.31
CA ARG A 182 -71.49 43.89 -15.15
C ARG A 182 -70.89 42.52 -14.81
N VAL A 183 -71.70 41.47 -14.81
CA VAL A 183 -71.24 40.10 -14.49
C VAL A 183 -70.27 39.56 -15.56
N SER A 184 -70.54 39.81 -16.84
CA SER A 184 -69.66 39.35 -17.93
C SER A 184 -68.31 40.08 -17.99
N ALA A 185 -68.23 41.35 -17.56
CA ALA A 185 -66.98 42.10 -17.45
C ALA A 185 -66.03 41.55 -16.37
N ILE A 186 -66.57 41.14 -15.21
CA ILE A 186 -65.78 40.59 -14.09
C ILE A 186 -65.16 39.24 -14.46
N TYR A 187 -65.94 38.33 -15.07
CA TYR A 187 -65.42 37.03 -15.50
C TYR A 187 -64.34 37.15 -16.59
N SER A 188 -64.46 38.13 -17.49
CA SER A 188 -63.46 38.38 -18.54
C SER A 188 -62.12 38.89 -17.96
N MET A 189 -62.14 39.70 -16.90
CA MET A 189 -60.92 40.14 -16.20
C MET A 189 -60.24 39.01 -15.42
N ILE A 190 -61.01 38.16 -14.73
CA ILE A 190 -60.47 37.01 -13.97
C ILE A 190 -59.82 36.00 -14.93
N GLY A 191 -60.44 35.74 -16.08
CA GLY A 191 -59.89 34.86 -17.12
C GLY A 191 -58.55 35.34 -17.67
N LEU A 192 -58.39 36.64 -17.90
CA LEU A 192 -57.15 37.22 -18.42
C LEU A 192 -55.99 37.13 -17.41
N ALA A 193 -56.27 37.38 -16.13
CA ALA A 193 -55.29 37.29 -15.05
C ALA A 193 -54.80 35.85 -14.82
N ALA A 194 -55.70 34.86 -14.88
CA ALA A 194 -55.35 33.45 -14.72
C ALA A 194 -54.44 32.94 -15.86
N VAL A 195 -54.75 33.29 -17.11
CA VAL A 195 -53.94 32.89 -18.28
C VAL A 195 -52.56 33.56 -18.24
N GLY A 196 -52.48 34.83 -17.85
CA GLY A 196 -51.20 35.54 -17.67
C GLY A 196 -50.30 34.89 -16.60
N GLY A 197 -50.88 34.50 -15.46
CA GLY A 197 -50.14 33.83 -14.38
C GLY A 197 -49.56 32.46 -14.77
N VAL A 198 -50.34 31.64 -15.49
CA VAL A 198 -49.89 30.30 -15.94
C VAL A 198 -48.79 30.39 -17.00
N LEU A 199 -48.89 31.35 -17.93
CA LEU A 199 -47.86 31.58 -18.95
C LEU A 199 -46.54 32.07 -18.33
N ALA A 200 -46.60 32.99 -17.35
CA ALA A 200 -45.42 33.48 -16.64
C ALA A 200 -44.72 32.36 -15.84
N TRP A 201 -45.49 31.51 -15.16
CA TRP A 201 -44.96 30.38 -14.39
C TRP A 201 -44.27 29.33 -15.30
N CYS A 202 -44.89 28.98 -16.44
CA CYS A 202 -44.30 28.04 -17.40
C CYS A 202 -43.00 28.60 -18.01
N PHE A 203 -42.95 29.88 -18.35
CA PHE A 203 -41.78 30.50 -18.97
C PHE A 203 -40.59 30.61 -18.01
N SER A 204 -40.85 31.02 -16.76
CA SER A 204 -39.83 31.09 -15.70
C SER A 204 -39.20 29.72 -15.44
N ARG A 205 -40.02 28.68 -15.30
CA ARG A 205 -39.58 27.29 -15.04
C ARG A 205 -38.78 26.68 -16.21
N MET A 206 -39.12 27.04 -17.45
CA MET A 206 -38.41 26.56 -18.64
C MET A 206 -36.98 27.12 -18.72
N LEU A 207 -36.78 28.40 -18.37
CA LEU A 207 -35.47 29.05 -18.46
C LEU A 207 -34.56 28.74 -17.25
N THR A 208 -35.09 28.83 -16.02
CA THR A 208 -34.30 28.58 -14.80
C THR A 208 -33.79 27.16 -14.69
N SER A 209 -34.57 26.15 -15.11
CA SER A 209 -34.13 24.75 -15.03
C SER A 209 -33.00 24.41 -16.01
N ALA A 210 -33.00 25.00 -17.21
CA ALA A 210 -31.97 24.75 -18.23
C ALA A 210 -30.64 25.41 -17.87
N ILE A 211 -30.69 26.67 -17.40
CA ILE A 211 -29.49 27.40 -16.95
C ILE A 211 -28.94 26.78 -15.65
N GLY A 212 -29.80 26.35 -14.73
CA GLY A 212 -29.37 25.65 -13.50
C GLY A 212 -28.70 24.29 -13.76
N ARG A 213 -29.02 23.61 -14.87
CA ARG A 213 -28.29 22.40 -15.30
C ARG A 213 -26.92 22.73 -15.90
N LEU A 214 -26.83 23.78 -16.71
CA LEU A 214 -25.55 24.28 -17.23
C LEU A 214 -24.59 24.73 -16.13
N ALA A 215 -25.08 25.48 -15.15
CA ALA A 215 -24.29 25.96 -14.01
C ALA A 215 -23.72 24.79 -13.19
N ARG A 216 -24.51 23.73 -12.98
CA ARG A 216 -24.03 22.50 -12.33
C ARG A 216 -22.98 21.76 -13.16
N GLY A 217 -23.14 21.70 -14.49
CA GLY A 217 -22.14 21.15 -15.40
C GLY A 217 -20.82 21.92 -15.37
N LEU A 218 -20.86 23.25 -15.34
CA LEU A 218 -19.68 24.10 -15.19
C LEU A 218 -19.02 23.93 -13.80
N ALA A 219 -19.81 23.84 -12.74
CA ALA A 219 -19.30 23.58 -11.40
C ALA A 219 -18.64 22.19 -11.30
N ALA A 220 -19.21 21.17 -11.95
CA ALA A 220 -18.62 19.84 -12.05
C ALA A 220 -17.30 19.85 -12.84
N LEU A 221 -17.27 20.55 -13.98
CA LEU A 221 -16.04 20.76 -14.75
C LEU A 221 -14.96 21.47 -13.91
N GLY A 222 -15.32 22.49 -13.13
CA GLY A 222 -14.41 23.20 -12.22
C GLY A 222 -13.86 22.34 -11.09
N ARG A 223 -14.54 21.25 -10.71
CA ARG A 223 -14.05 20.24 -9.75
C ARG A 223 -13.29 19.09 -10.39
N GLY A 224 -13.13 19.07 -11.72
CA GLY A 224 -12.50 17.96 -12.46
C GLY A 224 -13.41 16.76 -12.71
N GLU A 225 -14.72 16.85 -12.42
CA GLU A 225 -15.71 15.78 -12.62
C GLU A 225 -16.20 15.73 -14.08
N LEU A 226 -15.36 15.21 -14.98
CA LEU A 226 -15.62 15.20 -16.43
C LEU A 226 -16.73 14.22 -16.86
N GLY A 227 -17.16 13.31 -15.98
CA GLY A 227 -18.25 12.37 -16.23
C GLY A 227 -19.66 12.93 -16.06
N HIS A 228 -19.80 14.17 -15.58
CA HIS A 228 -21.11 14.76 -15.32
C HIS A 228 -21.83 15.12 -16.63
N GLN A 229 -22.90 14.38 -16.95
CA GLN A 229 -23.67 14.58 -18.18
C GLN A 229 -24.48 15.88 -18.17
N VAL A 230 -24.10 16.81 -19.05
CA VAL A 230 -24.86 18.04 -19.30
C VAL A 230 -25.99 17.73 -20.29
N ASP A 231 -27.12 17.24 -19.77
CA ASP A 231 -28.32 16.95 -20.57
C ASP A 231 -29.25 18.18 -20.65
N VAL A 232 -28.94 19.05 -21.61
CA VAL A 232 -29.80 20.17 -21.97
C VAL A 232 -30.15 20.05 -23.45
N GLN A 233 -31.35 19.54 -23.72
CA GLN A 233 -31.91 19.41 -25.07
C GLN A 233 -32.68 20.68 -25.43
N SER A 234 -31.93 21.76 -25.67
CA SER A 234 -32.50 22.99 -26.23
C SER A 234 -31.94 23.24 -27.63
N SER A 235 -32.74 23.85 -28.50
CA SER A 235 -32.35 24.20 -29.88
C SER A 235 -32.00 25.68 -30.03
N ASP A 236 -31.87 26.38 -28.91
CA ASP A 236 -31.56 27.81 -28.80
C ASP A 236 -30.16 28.01 -28.20
N GLU A 237 -29.85 29.25 -27.80
CA GLU A 237 -28.54 29.66 -27.30
C GLU A 237 -28.10 28.85 -26.06
N VAL A 238 -29.05 28.41 -25.24
CA VAL A 238 -28.79 27.56 -24.06
C VAL A 238 -28.34 26.16 -24.47
N GLY A 239 -28.87 25.65 -25.58
CA GLY A 239 -28.44 24.37 -26.16
C GLY A 239 -27.05 24.45 -26.80
N ALA A 240 -26.71 25.58 -27.41
CA ALA A 240 -25.37 25.83 -27.95
C ALA A 240 -24.32 25.87 -26.83
N MET A 241 -24.61 26.56 -25.71
CA MET A 241 -23.75 26.56 -24.52
C MET A 241 -23.54 25.16 -23.94
N ALA A 242 -24.60 24.33 -23.90
CA ALA A 242 -24.49 22.94 -23.48
C ALA A 242 -23.63 22.09 -24.42
N GLY A 243 -23.72 22.35 -25.72
CA GLY A 243 -22.88 21.74 -26.74
C GLY A 243 -21.40 22.04 -26.55
N GLU A 244 -21.07 23.33 -26.34
CA GLU A 244 -19.67 23.75 -26.18
C GLU A 244 -19.09 23.25 -24.85
N LEU A 245 -19.87 23.28 -23.76
CA LEU A 245 -19.44 22.72 -22.48
C LEU A 245 -19.12 21.21 -22.57
N ARG A 246 -19.93 20.43 -23.31
CA ARG A 246 -19.63 19.00 -23.57
C ARG A 246 -18.39 18.82 -24.42
N ARG A 247 -18.17 19.68 -25.42
CA ARG A 247 -16.95 19.66 -26.24
C ARG A 247 -15.71 19.91 -25.39
N THR A 248 -15.76 20.89 -24.49
CA THR A 248 -14.67 21.18 -23.54
C THR A 248 -14.43 20.03 -22.57
N GLN A 249 -15.49 19.42 -22.00
CA GLN A 249 -15.37 18.22 -21.15
C GLN A 249 -14.71 17.06 -21.91
N ALA A 250 -15.07 16.84 -23.17
CA ALA A 250 -14.50 15.78 -24.00
C ALA A 250 -13.01 15.99 -24.29
N VAL A 251 -12.60 17.21 -24.68
CA VAL A 251 -11.19 17.55 -24.97
C VAL A 251 -10.32 17.40 -23.72
N ILE A 252 -10.77 17.93 -22.58
CA ILE A 252 -10.03 17.78 -21.31
C ILE A 252 -9.97 16.29 -20.89
N GLY A 253 -11.05 15.53 -21.09
CA GLY A 253 -11.06 14.10 -20.81
C GLY A 253 -10.14 13.28 -21.70
N GLU A 254 -9.95 13.68 -22.97
CA GLU A 254 -8.95 13.07 -23.85
C GLU A 254 -7.52 13.42 -23.43
N LEU A 255 -7.27 14.67 -23.04
CA LEU A 255 -5.97 15.11 -22.57
C LEU A 255 -5.53 14.37 -21.29
N ILE A 256 -6.45 14.19 -20.33
CA ILE A 256 -6.17 13.41 -19.12
C ILE A 256 -5.85 11.96 -19.48
N ARG A 257 -6.62 11.33 -20.38
CA ARG A 257 -6.35 9.95 -20.83
C ARG A 257 -4.97 9.83 -21.48
N GLU A 258 -4.59 10.77 -22.33
CA GLU A 258 -3.29 10.74 -23.00
C GLU A 258 -2.14 11.00 -22.03
N SER A 259 -2.34 11.90 -21.06
CA SER A 259 -1.40 12.13 -19.96
C SER A 259 -1.23 10.87 -19.09
N SER A 260 -2.33 10.20 -18.71
CA SER A 260 -2.27 8.94 -17.96
C SER A 260 -1.55 7.84 -18.72
N ARG A 261 -1.74 7.74 -20.04
CA ARG A 261 -1.03 6.76 -20.89
C ARG A 261 0.48 7.00 -20.92
N LEU A 262 0.90 8.27 -21.01
CA LEU A 262 2.32 8.63 -20.93
C LEU A 262 2.93 8.31 -19.56
N ILE A 263 2.20 8.62 -18.48
CA ILE A 263 2.63 8.34 -17.11
C ILE A 263 2.79 6.83 -16.88
N GLU A 264 1.82 6.02 -17.33
CA GLU A 264 1.91 4.57 -17.17
C GLU A 264 3.04 3.98 -18.03
N GLY A 265 3.20 4.46 -19.28
CA GLY A 265 4.33 4.08 -20.12
C GLY A 265 5.68 4.36 -19.47
N ALA A 266 5.85 5.55 -18.88
CA ALA A 266 7.07 5.90 -18.14
C ALA A 266 7.26 5.02 -16.89
N ARG A 267 6.18 4.71 -16.15
CA ARG A 267 6.22 3.85 -14.96
C ARG A 267 6.61 2.41 -15.28
N GLU A 268 6.20 1.91 -16.45
CA GLU A 268 6.57 0.59 -16.97
C GLU A 268 7.93 0.58 -17.69
N GLY A 269 8.66 1.69 -17.73
CA GLY A 269 9.96 1.80 -18.41
C GLY A 269 9.88 1.92 -19.94
N ARG A 270 8.68 2.06 -20.50
CA ARG A 270 8.42 2.29 -21.94
C ARG A 270 8.53 3.78 -22.25
N LEU A 271 9.77 4.27 -22.35
CA LEU A 271 10.07 5.68 -22.58
C LEU A 271 9.89 6.13 -24.04
N ASP A 272 9.55 5.24 -24.96
CA ASP A 272 9.29 5.51 -26.38
C ASP A 272 7.83 5.93 -26.67
N VAL A 273 6.94 5.82 -25.68
CA VAL A 273 5.53 6.21 -25.82
C VAL A 273 5.42 7.74 -25.94
N ARG A 274 4.57 8.22 -26.85
CA ARG A 274 4.32 9.65 -27.08
C ARG A 274 2.83 9.97 -27.09
N ALA A 275 2.49 11.15 -26.57
CA ALA A 275 1.17 11.75 -26.73
C ALA A 275 1.00 12.26 -28.16
N ASP A 276 -0.17 12.04 -28.75
CA ASP A 276 -0.49 12.60 -30.06
C ASP A 276 -0.87 14.08 -29.95
N ALA A 277 0.14 14.95 -30.03
CA ALA A 277 -0.05 16.40 -29.97
C ALA A 277 -0.89 16.95 -31.14
N GLY A 278 -1.00 16.23 -32.26
CA GLY A 278 -1.78 16.64 -33.43
C GLY A 278 -3.30 16.64 -33.20
N ARG A 279 -3.77 15.91 -32.18
CA ARG A 279 -5.19 15.83 -31.80
C ARG A 279 -5.69 17.00 -30.96
N PHE A 280 -4.78 17.83 -30.46
CA PHE A 280 -5.10 18.95 -29.58
C PHE A 280 -4.76 20.28 -30.27
N GLU A 281 -5.44 21.35 -29.86
CA GLU A 281 -5.24 22.71 -30.37
C GLU A 281 -4.86 23.68 -29.23
N GLY A 282 -4.16 24.76 -29.59
CA GLY A 282 -3.72 25.78 -28.63
C GLY A 282 -2.85 25.22 -27.50
N SER A 283 -3.09 25.69 -26.27
CA SER A 283 -2.27 25.33 -25.10
C SER A 283 -2.28 23.84 -24.76
N TYR A 284 -3.33 23.09 -25.14
CA TYR A 284 -3.36 21.64 -24.93
C TYR A 284 -2.35 20.89 -25.81
N ARG A 285 -2.11 21.38 -27.04
CA ARG A 285 -1.06 20.87 -27.93
C ARG A 285 0.33 21.15 -27.38
N GLU A 286 0.55 22.36 -26.89
CA GLU A 286 1.82 22.77 -26.27
C GLU A 286 2.13 21.91 -25.04
N LEU A 287 1.12 21.59 -24.23
CA LEU A 287 1.27 20.68 -23.09
C LEU A 287 1.70 19.28 -23.54
N CYS A 288 1.01 18.67 -24.52
CA CYS A 288 1.37 17.36 -25.06
C CYS A 288 2.78 17.36 -25.68
N ALA A 289 3.15 18.42 -26.40
CA ALA A 289 4.48 18.58 -26.96
C ALA A 289 5.56 18.70 -25.87
N GLY A 290 5.29 19.46 -24.81
CA GLY A 290 6.18 19.59 -23.65
C GLY A 290 6.39 18.26 -22.92
N MET A 291 5.33 17.48 -22.73
CA MET A 291 5.41 16.14 -22.13
C MET A 291 6.24 15.18 -22.99
N ASN A 292 6.06 15.21 -24.31
CA ASN A 292 6.87 14.43 -25.24
C ASN A 292 8.35 14.84 -25.20
N GLY A 293 8.63 16.14 -25.15
CA GLY A 293 10.00 16.65 -25.04
C GLY A 293 10.69 16.24 -23.73
N MET A 294 9.95 16.17 -22.63
CA MET A 294 10.46 15.64 -21.37
C MET A 294 10.87 14.16 -21.49
N LEU A 295 10.03 13.32 -22.11
CA LEU A 295 10.36 11.91 -22.32
C LEU A 295 11.56 11.72 -23.26
N GLU A 296 11.64 12.53 -24.31
CA GLU A 296 12.76 12.51 -25.26
C GLU A 296 14.09 12.89 -24.58
N ALA A 297 14.07 13.87 -23.66
CA ALA A 297 15.23 14.25 -22.88
C ALA A 297 15.75 13.16 -21.92
N VAL A 298 14.88 12.21 -21.51
CA VAL A 298 15.24 11.10 -20.62
C VAL A 298 15.59 9.83 -21.39
N GLU A 299 14.91 9.56 -22.50
CA GLU A 299 15.07 8.32 -23.28
C GLU A 299 16.49 8.14 -23.83
N GLY A 300 17.07 9.19 -24.42
CA GLY A 300 18.39 9.15 -25.04
C GLY A 300 19.51 8.67 -24.11
N PRO A 301 19.76 9.36 -22.98
CA PRO A 301 20.79 8.97 -22.03
C PRO A 301 20.61 7.56 -21.44
N VAL A 302 19.35 7.16 -21.19
CA VAL A 302 19.03 5.85 -20.61
C VAL A 302 19.31 4.73 -21.61
N LYS A 303 18.90 4.89 -22.89
CA LYS A 303 19.17 3.90 -23.94
C LYS A 303 20.66 3.75 -24.22
N GLU A 304 21.40 4.84 -24.30
CA GLU A 304 22.85 4.80 -24.51
C GLU A 304 23.57 4.12 -23.35
N SER A 305 23.23 4.47 -22.11
CA SER A 305 23.85 3.85 -20.93
C SER A 305 23.54 2.35 -20.85
N ALA A 306 22.31 1.94 -21.18
CA ALA A 306 21.95 0.52 -21.27
C ALA A 306 22.76 -0.22 -22.35
N ALA A 307 22.95 0.39 -23.53
CA ALA A 307 23.74 -0.19 -24.61
C ALA A 307 25.22 -0.36 -24.22
N VAL A 308 25.81 0.66 -23.58
CA VAL A 308 27.20 0.62 -23.11
C VAL A 308 27.38 -0.39 -21.97
N LEU A 309 26.42 -0.48 -21.03
CA LEU A 309 26.43 -1.50 -19.98
C LEU A 309 26.27 -2.91 -20.53
N ALA A 310 25.46 -3.12 -21.57
CA ALA A 310 25.34 -4.42 -22.22
C ALA A 310 26.67 -4.88 -22.84
N ARG A 311 27.41 -3.94 -23.46
CA ARG A 311 28.76 -4.20 -24.00
C ARG A 311 29.78 -4.47 -22.89
N LEU A 312 29.73 -3.67 -21.82
CA LEU A 312 30.53 -3.88 -20.61
C LEU A 312 30.33 -5.30 -20.04
N ALA A 313 29.08 -5.78 -20.00
CA ALA A 313 28.74 -7.12 -19.53
C ALA A 313 29.28 -8.23 -20.46
N SER A 314 29.39 -7.96 -21.76
CA SER A 314 30.04 -8.87 -22.73
C SER A 314 31.57 -8.80 -22.75
N GLY A 315 32.17 -7.92 -21.94
CA GLY A 315 33.62 -7.69 -21.92
C GLY A 315 34.13 -6.81 -23.07
N ASP A 316 33.24 -6.28 -23.91
CA ASP A 316 33.60 -5.29 -24.93
C ASP A 316 33.74 -3.91 -24.29
N LEU A 317 34.99 -3.51 -24.10
CA LEU A 317 35.34 -2.21 -23.54
C LEU A 317 35.67 -1.16 -24.61
N THR A 318 35.47 -1.41 -25.91
CA THR A 318 36.13 -0.67 -27.00
C THR A 318 35.53 0.70 -27.32
N GLU A 319 34.24 0.95 -27.08
CA GLU A 319 33.65 2.27 -27.29
C GLU A 319 32.99 2.79 -26.00
N PRO A 320 33.37 3.99 -25.54
CA PRO A 320 32.70 4.65 -24.42
C PRO A 320 31.35 5.24 -24.84
N ALA A 321 30.52 5.59 -23.85
CA ALA A 321 29.36 6.45 -24.06
C ALA A 321 29.82 7.82 -24.59
N SER A 322 29.18 8.34 -25.64
CA SER A 322 29.63 9.50 -26.41
C SER A 322 28.57 10.59 -26.58
N GLY A 323 27.32 10.32 -26.19
CA GLY A 323 26.22 11.29 -26.21
C GLY A 323 26.50 12.49 -25.32
N LYS A 324 26.16 13.68 -25.83
CA LYS A 324 26.27 14.94 -25.09
C LYS A 324 25.03 15.13 -24.23
N HIS A 325 25.12 14.70 -22.98
CA HIS A 325 24.06 14.88 -21.99
C HIS A 325 24.43 16.01 -21.01
N ALA A 326 23.45 16.53 -20.27
CA ALA A 326 23.68 17.60 -19.29
C ALA A 326 23.23 17.17 -17.88
N GLY A 327 23.83 17.74 -16.85
CA GLY A 327 23.44 17.52 -15.46
C GLY A 327 23.68 16.08 -15.00
N GLU A 328 22.67 15.44 -14.42
CA GLU A 328 22.80 14.09 -13.85
C GLU A 328 23.09 13.01 -14.92
N PHE A 329 22.61 13.19 -16.15
CA PHE A 329 22.88 12.25 -17.24
C PHE A 329 24.33 12.31 -17.73
N ASP A 330 24.99 13.46 -17.63
CA ASP A 330 26.42 13.60 -17.90
C ASP A 330 27.26 12.90 -16.82
N ARG A 331 26.85 13.00 -15.55
CA ARG A 331 27.49 12.27 -14.45
C ARG A 331 27.37 10.75 -14.64
N MET A 332 26.21 10.27 -15.07
CA MET A 332 25.99 8.85 -15.37
C MET A 332 26.93 8.38 -16.49
N THR A 333 26.97 9.13 -17.60
CA THR A 333 27.86 8.88 -18.75
C THR A 333 29.34 8.86 -18.33
N SER A 334 29.76 9.86 -17.55
CA SER A 334 31.12 9.98 -17.02
C SER A 334 31.48 8.82 -16.09
N SER A 335 30.53 8.37 -15.25
CA SER A 335 30.75 7.25 -14.33
C SER A 335 30.92 5.93 -15.09
N VAL A 336 30.07 5.66 -16.08
CA VAL A 336 30.18 4.48 -16.95
C VAL A 336 31.52 4.48 -17.70
N ASN A 337 31.91 5.63 -18.25
CA ASN A 337 33.19 5.77 -18.95
C ASN A 337 34.40 5.62 -18.02
N ALA A 338 34.33 6.12 -16.78
CA ALA A 338 35.37 5.91 -15.78
C ALA A 338 35.52 4.41 -15.44
N THR A 339 34.40 3.66 -15.34
CA THR A 339 34.44 2.21 -15.13
C THR A 339 35.12 1.49 -16.30
N ILE A 340 34.80 1.85 -17.54
CA ILE A 340 35.45 1.31 -18.75
C ILE A 340 36.97 1.54 -18.68
N GLN A 341 37.41 2.74 -18.31
CA GLN A 341 38.83 3.07 -18.21
C GLN A 341 39.55 2.23 -17.14
N VAL A 342 38.94 2.05 -15.96
CA VAL A 342 39.53 1.22 -14.89
C VAL A 342 39.66 -0.23 -15.35
N LEU A 343 38.65 -0.79 -16.00
CA LEU A 343 38.69 -2.16 -16.51
C LEU A 343 39.71 -2.36 -17.63
N ARG A 344 39.81 -1.41 -18.57
CA ARG A 344 40.85 -1.45 -19.62
C ARG A 344 42.25 -1.46 -19.02
N ARG A 345 42.51 -0.56 -18.07
CA ARG A 345 43.80 -0.49 -17.37
C ARG A 345 44.11 -1.79 -16.64
N LEU A 346 43.11 -2.38 -15.97
CA LEU A 346 43.29 -3.66 -15.30
C LEU A 346 43.68 -4.77 -16.27
N LEU A 347 42.97 -4.90 -17.40
CA LEU A 347 43.29 -5.89 -18.44
C LEU A 347 44.69 -5.71 -19.01
N GLU A 348 45.09 -4.47 -19.29
CA GLU A 348 46.43 -4.14 -19.76
C GLU A 348 47.51 -4.59 -18.76
N GLN A 349 47.33 -4.27 -17.47
CA GLN A 349 48.26 -4.66 -16.42
C GLN A 349 48.29 -6.19 -16.19
N MET A 350 47.16 -6.88 -16.31
CA MET A 350 47.13 -8.35 -16.23
C MET A 350 47.86 -9.00 -17.40
N ASN A 351 47.67 -8.49 -18.62
CA ASN A 351 48.40 -8.97 -19.79
C ASN A 351 49.91 -8.79 -19.65
N LEU A 352 50.36 -7.67 -19.06
CA LEU A 352 51.78 -7.45 -18.75
C LEU A 352 52.34 -8.53 -17.81
N LEU A 353 51.62 -8.87 -16.73
CA LEU A 353 52.05 -9.92 -15.79
C LEU A 353 52.05 -11.31 -16.44
N ILE A 354 51.03 -11.61 -17.25
CA ILE A 354 50.94 -12.88 -17.99
C ILE A 354 52.15 -13.01 -18.93
N GLN A 355 52.45 -11.97 -19.69
CA GLN A 355 53.60 -11.98 -20.60
C GLN A 355 54.92 -12.08 -19.84
N ALA A 356 55.11 -11.32 -18.76
CA ALA A 356 56.31 -11.39 -17.94
C ALA A 356 56.52 -12.79 -17.32
N THR A 357 55.44 -13.42 -16.88
CA THR A 357 55.48 -14.80 -16.33
C THR A 357 55.81 -15.81 -17.41
N ALA A 358 55.22 -15.69 -18.60
CA ALA A 358 55.51 -16.56 -19.74
C ALA A 358 56.98 -16.47 -20.21
N GLU A 359 57.59 -15.29 -20.06
CA GLU A 359 59.01 -15.05 -20.36
C GLU A 359 59.96 -15.39 -19.20
N GLY A 360 59.44 -15.93 -18.07
CA GLY A 360 60.25 -16.28 -16.89
C GLY A 360 60.69 -15.08 -16.04
N ARG A 361 60.19 -13.87 -16.31
CA ARG A 361 60.48 -12.63 -15.56
C ARG A 361 59.57 -12.50 -14.34
N LEU A 362 59.71 -13.45 -13.40
CA LEU A 362 58.85 -13.60 -12.21
C LEU A 362 58.96 -12.47 -11.17
N GLU A 363 59.86 -11.51 -11.34
CA GLU A 363 60.00 -10.33 -10.47
C GLU A 363 59.11 -9.15 -10.90
N THR A 364 58.45 -9.25 -12.05
CA THR A 364 57.59 -8.16 -12.56
C THR A 364 56.33 -8.03 -11.70
N ARG A 365 56.03 -6.83 -11.22
CA ARG A 365 54.84 -6.53 -10.40
C ARG A 365 54.07 -5.35 -10.97
N VAL A 366 52.76 -5.37 -10.78
CA VAL A 366 51.88 -4.24 -11.11
C VAL A 366 51.73 -3.35 -9.89
N ASP A 367 51.79 -2.04 -10.09
CA ASP A 367 51.56 -1.05 -9.04
C ASP A 367 50.07 -1.01 -8.63
N ALA A 368 49.76 -1.63 -7.50
CA ALA A 368 48.41 -1.71 -6.95
C ALA A 368 47.84 -0.34 -6.53
N THR A 369 48.67 0.70 -6.37
CA THR A 369 48.20 2.04 -5.98
C THR A 369 47.39 2.75 -7.08
N GLN A 370 47.51 2.28 -8.34
CA GLN A 370 46.73 2.76 -9.48
C GLN A 370 45.26 2.32 -9.45
N PHE A 371 44.90 1.42 -8.54
CA PHE A 371 43.55 0.87 -8.39
C PHE A 371 42.98 1.18 -7.00
N ARG A 372 41.65 1.13 -6.85
CA ARG A 372 40.94 1.35 -5.57
C ARG A 372 39.95 0.22 -5.30
N GLY A 373 39.59 0.05 -4.03
CA GLY A 373 38.59 -0.95 -3.60
C GLY A 373 38.98 -2.38 -3.99
N SER A 374 38.01 -3.15 -4.48
CA SER A 374 38.18 -4.56 -4.85
C SER A 374 39.21 -4.78 -5.96
N PHE A 375 39.37 -3.84 -6.89
CA PHE A 375 40.39 -3.96 -7.96
C PHE A 375 41.82 -3.88 -7.41
N ARG A 376 42.07 -3.05 -6.39
CA ARG A 376 43.36 -3.01 -5.70
C ARG A 376 43.64 -4.32 -4.97
N ALA A 377 42.64 -4.82 -4.24
CA ALA A 377 42.77 -6.09 -3.52
C ALA A 377 43.10 -7.25 -4.47
N LEU A 378 42.52 -7.27 -5.67
CA LEU A 378 42.83 -8.26 -6.70
C LEU A 378 44.29 -8.16 -7.17
N VAL A 379 44.77 -6.95 -7.50
CA VAL A 379 46.17 -6.75 -7.92
C VAL A 379 47.15 -7.14 -6.80
N ASP A 380 46.85 -6.78 -5.55
CA ASP A 380 47.64 -7.19 -4.38
C ASP A 380 47.68 -8.72 -4.23
N GLN A 381 46.57 -9.42 -4.45
CA GLN A 381 46.53 -10.89 -4.41
C GLN A 381 47.37 -11.52 -5.53
N VAL A 382 47.28 -11.01 -6.75
CA VAL A 382 48.07 -11.50 -7.89
C VAL A 382 49.57 -11.28 -7.64
N ASN A 383 49.97 -10.12 -7.12
CA ASN A 383 51.36 -9.85 -6.76
C ASN A 383 51.88 -10.82 -5.68
N ARG A 384 51.10 -11.07 -4.62
CA ARG A 384 51.49 -12.05 -3.57
C ARG A 384 51.59 -13.48 -4.09
N MET A 385 50.73 -13.85 -5.04
CA MET A 385 50.82 -15.15 -5.71
C MET A 385 52.17 -15.28 -6.44
N LEU A 386 52.59 -14.25 -7.18
CA LEU A 386 53.88 -14.24 -7.87
C LEU A 386 55.07 -14.29 -6.89
N ASP A 387 54.99 -13.59 -5.75
CA ASP A 387 56.02 -13.65 -4.70
C ASP A 387 56.18 -15.08 -4.15
N GLY A 388 55.05 -15.78 -3.96
CA GLY A 388 55.03 -17.18 -3.51
C GLY A 388 55.63 -18.16 -4.51
N VAL A 389 55.79 -17.78 -5.78
CA VAL A 389 56.39 -18.60 -6.84
C VAL A 389 57.86 -18.25 -7.07
N ALA A 390 58.20 -16.96 -7.10
CA ALA A 390 59.55 -16.51 -7.41
C ALA A 390 60.58 -16.88 -6.32
N ALA A 391 60.23 -16.67 -5.05
CA ALA A 391 61.20 -16.78 -3.95
C ALA A 391 61.81 -18.20 -3.77
N PRO A 392 61.02 -19.30 -3.78
CA PRO A 392 61.60 -20.64 -3.64
C PRO A 392 62.50 -21.05 -4.82
N LEU A 393 62.15 -20.62 -6.05
CA LEU A 393 62.94 -20.92 -7.24
C LEU A 393 64.29 -20.21 -7.23
N HIS A 394 64.33 -18.96 -6.77
CA HIS A 394 65.56 -18.20 -6.65
C HIS A 394 66.51 -18.85 -5.62
N GLN A 395 65.98 -19.20 -4.44
CA GLN A 395 66.77 -19.85 -3.38
C GLN A 395 67.34 -21.21 -3.81
N ALA A 396 66.57 -22.01 -4.57
CA ALA A 396 67.07 -23.27 -5.13
C ALA A 396 68.22 -23.04 -6.13
N SER A 397 68.10 -22.01 -6.98
CA SER A 397 69.16 -21.61 -7.91
C SER A 397 70.45 -21.21 -7.19
N ASP A 398 70.34 -20.45 -6.10
CA ASP A 398 71.50 -20.02 -5.31
C ASP A 398 72.25 -21.21 -4.70
N VAL A 399 71.54 -22.17 -4.11
CA VAL A 399 72.17 -23.38 -3.54
C VAL A 399 72.89 -24.20 -4.62
N LEU A 400 72.28 -24.37 -5.80
CA LEU A 400 72.92 -25.07 -6.92
C LEU A 400 74.20 -24.35 -7.40
N ALA A 401 74.24 -23.01 -7.33
CA ALA A 401 75.43 -22.25 -7.67
C ALA A 401 76.60 -22.49 -6.69
N HIS A 402 76.32 -22.78 -5.41
CA HIS A 402 77.32 -23.21 -4.42
C HIS A 402 77.83 -24.63 -4.70
N VAL A 403 76.92 -25.57 -4.97
CA VAL A 403 77.27 -26.96 -5.30
C VAL A 403 78.18 -27.03 -6.53
N ALA A 404 77.91 -26.21 -7.56
CA ALA A 404 78.74 -26.13 -8.76
C ALA A 404 80.19 -25.70 -8.49
N LYS A 405 80.48 -25.06 -7.35
CA LYS A 405 81.83 -24.64 -6.93
C LYS A 405 82.49 -25.63 -5.95
N GLY A 406 81.86 -26.76 -5.65
CA GLY A 406 82.34 -27.75 -4.67
C GLY A 406 82.06 -27.39 -3.21
N ASP A 407 81.31 -26.31 -2.95
CA ASP A 407 80.85 -25.96 -1.60
C ASP A 407 79.56 -26.73 -1.28
N LEU A 408 79.73 -27.91 -0.69
CA LEU A 408 78.64 -28.81 -0.30
C LEU A 408 78.06 -28.50 1.10
N SER A 409 78.43 -27.36 1.70
CA SER A 409 77.91 -26.96 3.02
C SER A 409 76.54 -26.28 2.95
N LYS A 410 76.15 -25.77 1.77
CA LYS A 410 74.90 -25.03 1.57
C LYS A 410 73.74 -25.97 1.24
N ARG A 411 72.59 -25.71 1.87
CA ARG A 411 71.35 -26.44 1.68
C ARG A 411 70.19 -25.47 1.52
N LEU A 412 69.10 -25.98 0.95
CA LEU A 412 67.84 -25.27 0.89
C LEU A 412 67.08 -25.50 2.20
N ASP A 413 67.10 -24.54 3.12
CA ASP A 413 66.65 -24.71 4.52
C ASP A 413 65.30 -24.04 4.84
N GLY A 414 64.63 -23.44 3.86
CA GLY A 414 63.31 -22.82 4.06
C GLY A 414 62.18 -23.82 4.36
N GLU A 415 61.09 -23.35 4.95
CA GLU A 415 59.87 -24.12 5.15
C GLU A 415 58.99 -24.12 3.89
N TYR A 416 59.11 -25.16 3.06
CA TYR A 416 58.31 -25.29 1.83
C TYR A 416 57.22 -26.37 1.94
N ARG A 417 56.13 -26.18 1.19
CA ARG A 417 55.00 -27.12 1.09
C ARG A 417 54.75 -27.49 -0.37
N GLY A 418 54.11 -28.63 -0.61
CA GLY A 418 53.79 -29.10 -1.96
C GLY A 418 55.02 -29.31 -2.84
N ASP A 419 54.97 -28.84 -4.07
CA ASP A 419 56.05 -29.05 -5.06
C ASP A 419 57.38 -28.41 -4.65
N TYR A 420 57.38 -27.28 -3.93
CA TYR A 420 58.61 -26.66 -3.43
C TYR A 420 59.34 -27.53 -2.39
N ARG A 421 58.61 -28.34 -1.61
CA ARG A 421 59.21 -29.34 -0.70
C ARG A 421 59.90 -30.46 -1.48
N ARG A 422 59.35 -30.84 -2.64
CA ARG A 422 59.97 -31.83 -3.52
C ARG A 422 61.28 -31.28 -4.09
N ILE A 423 61.28 -30.03 -4.55
CA ILE A 423 62.49 -29.33 -5.03
C ILE A 423 63.55 -29.28 -3.92
N GLN A 424 63.17 -28.89 -2.70
CA GLN A 424 64.07 -28.90 -1.54
C GLN A 424 64.71 -30.26 -1.29
N ALA A 425 63.90 -31.33 -1.28
CA ALA A 425 64.39 -32.68 -1.05
C ALA A 425 65.39 -33.12 -2.13
N HIS A 426 65.12 -32.85 -3.41
CA HIS A 426 66.00 -33.25 -4.51
C HIS A 426 67.32 -32.47 -4.53
N VAL A 427 67.28 -31.15 -4.30
CA VAL A 427 68.50 -30.32 -4.22
C VAL A 427 69.37 -30.80 -3.04
N ASN A 428 68.78 -30.96 -1.86
CA ASN A 428 69.53 -31.39 -0.66
C ASN A 428 70.05 -32.83 -0.74
N ALA A 429 69.33 -33.74 -1.41
CA ALA A 429 69.82 -35.10 -1.67
C ALA A 429 71.04 -35.11 -2.59
N THR A 430 71.06 -34.23 -3.60
CA THR A 430 72.21 -34.09 -4.52
C THR A 430 73.46 -33.61 -3.77
N VAL A 431 73.31 -32.62 -2.87
CA VAL A 431 74.40 -32.17 -2.00
C VAL A 431 74.93 -33.30 -1.11
N GLN A 432 74.02 -34.11 -0.57
CA GLN A 432 74.38 -35.22 0.33
C GLN A 432 75.23 -36.29 -0.37
N VAL A 433 74.81 -36.77 -1.54
CA VAL A 433 75.53 -37.85 -2.27
C VAL A 433 76.95 -37.44 -2.63
N LEU A 434 77.15 -36.19 -3.06
CA LEU A 434 78.48 -35.67 -3.38
C LEU A 434 79.38 -35.57 -2.14
N SER A 435 78.81 -35.19 -1.00
CA SER A 435 79.56 -35.10 0.26
C SER A 435 79.98 -36.48 0.78
N ASP A 436 79.10 -37.48 0.63
CA ASP A 436 79.37 -38.85 1.05
C ASP A 436 80.47 -39.50 0.21
N LEU A 437 80.51 -39.22 -1.10
CA LEU A 437 81.52 -39.77 -2.01
C LEU A 437 82.92 -39.25 -1.71
N LEU A 438 83.04 -37.96 -1.42
CA LEU A 438 84.33 -37.34 -1.06
C LEU A 438 84.90 -37.97 0.21
N SER A 439 84.05 -38.16 1.23
CA SER A 439 84.44 -38.80 2.48
C SER A 439 84.89 -40.26 2.30
N GLU A 440 84.26 -41.01 1.39
CA GLU A 440 84.61 -42.41 1.13
C GLU A 440 86.04 -42.57 0.58
N PHE A 441 86.46 -41.66 -0.31
CA PHE A 441 87.82 -41.70 -0.85
C PHE A 441 88.88 -41.28 0.17
N GLU A 442 88.59 -40.29 1.02
CA GLU A 442 89.48 -39.90 2.12
C GLU A 442 89.73 -41.06 3.09
N GLN A 443 88.70 -41.87 3.39
CA GLN A 443 88.83 -43.05 4.26
C GLN A 443 89.71 -44.13 3.64
N LEU A 444 89.56 -44.40 2.33
CA LEU A 444 90.37 -45.39 1.62
C LEU A 444 91.85 -45.06 1.63
N VAL A 445 92.18 -43.79 1.37
CA VAL A 445 93.56 -43.29 1.36
C VAL A 445 94.16 -43.41 2.77
N GLY A 446 93.42 -42.98 3.80
CA GLY A 446 93.87 -43.11 5.19
C GLY A 446 94.07 -44.56 5.65
N GLY A 447 93.22 -45.50 5.20
CA GLY A 447 93.37 -46.92 5.52
C GLY A 447 94.59 -47.56 4.88
N PHE A 448 94.93 -47.16 3.65
CA PHE A 448 96.12 -47.66 2.96
C PHE A 448 97.41 -47.17 3.65
N ASP A 449 97.48 -45.88 4.03
CA ASP A 449 98.60 -45.30 4.79
C ASP A 449 98.77 -45.95 6.18
N ALA A 450 97.67 -46.46 6.77
CA ALA A 450 97.66 -47.16 8.05
C ALA A 450 97.91 -48.69 7.94
N GLY A 451 98.22 -49.23 6.76
CA GLY A 451 98.48 -50.65 6.55
C GLY A 451 97.24 -51.55 6.45
N GLN A 452 96.04 -50.98 6.34
CA GLN A 452 94.76 -51.69 6.17
C GLN A 452 94.49 -51.96 4.68
N LEU A 453 95.30 -52.82 4.07
CA LEU A 453 95.27 -53.10 2.63
C LEU A 453 93.98 -53.80 2.14
N SER A 454 93.17 -54.31 3.06
CA SER A 454 91.85 -54.91 2.80
C SER A 454 90.71 -53.88 2.71
N LEU A 455 90.96 -52.60 3.03
CA LEU A 455 89.94 -51.57 2.92
C LEU A 455 89.54 -51.39 1.45
N ARG A 456 88.23 -51.25 1.22
CA ARG A 456 87.61 -51.11 -0.10
C ARG A 456 86.68 -49.91 -0.07
N ALA A 457 86.55 -49.22 -1.19
CA ALA A 457 85.49 -48.22 -1.36
C ALA A 457 84.14 -48.94 -1.25
N ARG A 458 83.19 -48.41 -0.47
CA ARG A 458 81.82 -48.93 -0.46
C ARG A 458 81.06 -48.43 -1.69
N ASP A 459 81.27 -49.10 -2.82
CA ASP A 459 80.60 -48.82 -4.09
C ASP A 459 79.07 -48.92 -3.98
N GLU A 460 78.57 -49.79 -3.11
CA GLU A 460 77.15 -50.00 -2.81
C GLU A 460 76.41 -48.79 -2.23
N ARG A 461 77.10 -47.84 -1.59
CA ARG A 461 76.48 -46.61 -1.04
C ARG A 461 76.15 -45.59 -2.12
N PHE A 462 76.57 -45.85 -3.35
CA PHE A 462 76.44 -44.96 -4.47
C PHE A 462 75.69 -45.67 -5.61
N GLU A 463 75.00 -44.89 -6.43
CA GLU A 463 74.27 -45.39 -7.59
C GLU A 463 74.85 -44.78 -8.89
N GLY A 464 74.62 -45.48 -10.01
CA GLY A 464 75.09 -45.04 -11.32
C GLY A 464 76.62 -44.90 -11.40
N SER A 465 77.09 -43.82 -12.02
CA SER A 465 78.52 -43.61 -12.30
C SER A 465 79.41 -43.56 -11.05
N TYR A 466 78.86 -43.17 -9.89
CA TYR A 466 79.62 -43.11 -8.63
C TYR A 466 79.98 -44.51 -8.10
N ARG A 467 79.13 -45.52 -8.33
CA ARG A 467 79.39 -46.92 -7.98
C ARG A 467 80.51 -47.52 -8.82
N GLU A 468 80.49 -47.27 -10.14
CA GLU A 468 81.48 -47.82 -11.06
C GLU A 468 82.91 -47.37 -10.73
N LEU A 469 83.05 -46.12 -10.28
CA LEU A 469 84.34 -45.56 -9.85
C LEU A 469 84.91 -46.30 -8.64
N CYS A 470 84.10 -46.53 -7.61
CA CYS A 470 84.48 -47.29 -6.41
C CYS A 470 84.84 -48.75 -6.74
N ALA A 471 84.14 -49.40 -7.67
CA ALA A 471 84.39 -50.79 -8.07
C ALA A 471 85.77 -50.98 -8.75
N LYS A 472 86.21 -50.04 -9.58
CA LYS A 472 87.52 -50.11 -10.26
C LYS A 472 88.69 -50.02 -9.28
N VAL A 473 88.58 -49.15 -8.27
CA VAL A 473 89.60 -49.01 -7.20
C VAL A 473 89.70 -50.32 -6.39
N ASN A 474 88.58 -51.00 -6.16
CA ASN A 474 88.55 -52.26 -5.42
C ASN A 474 89.24 -53.42 -6.17
N ALA A 475 89.08 -53.52 -7.49
CA ALA A 475 89.67 -54.60 -8.29
C ALA A 475 91.21 -54.61 -8.27
N MET A 476 91.83 -53.42 -8.28
CA MET A 476 93.28 -53.28 -8.18
C MET A 476 93.83 -53.87 -6.87
N LEU A 477 93.14 -53.63 -5.75
CA LEU A 477 93.56 -54.10 -4.43
C LEU A 477 93.45 -55.62 -4.25
N VAL A 478 92.63 -56.31 -5.06
CA VAL A 478 92.48 -57.78 -5.02
C VAL A 478 93.71 -58.51 -5.56
N GLY A 479 94.37 -57.98 -6.61
CA GLY A 479 95.48 -58.67 -7.29
C GLY A 479 96.77 -58.79 -6.47
N ILE A 480 96.98 -57.89 -5.50
CA ILE A 480 98.17 -57.88 -4.63
C ILE A 480 97.97 -58.78 -3.39
N LEU A 481 96.74 -58.85 -2.88
CA LEU A 481 96.42 -59.59 -1.66
C LEU A 481 96.29 -61.10 -1.88
N ALA A 482 95.90 -61.57 -3.07
CA ALA A 482 95.51 -62.96 -3.28
C ALA A 482 96.54 -64.04 -2.85
N PRO A 483 97.85 -63.95 -3.15
CA PRO A 483 98.83 -65.00 -2.75
C PRO A 483 99.17 -64.97 -1.24
N ILE A 484 99.16 -63.77 -0.65
CA ILE A 484 99.37 -63.55 0.78
C ILE A 484 98.13 -64.06 1.54
N ASP A 485 96.95 -63.76 1.01
CA ASP A 485 95.70 -64.28 1.54
C ASP A 485 95.56 -65.78 1.35
N GLU A 486 96.03 -66.44 0.28
CA GLU A 486 95.93 -67.91 0.21
C GLU A 486 96.89 -68.58 1.20
N SER A 487 98.11 -68.08 1.35
CA SER A 487 99.06 -68.64 2.34
C SER A 487 98.61 -68.37 3.78
N ARG A 488 98.15 -67.14 4.05
CA ARG A 488 97.45 -66.78 5.29
C ARG A 488 96.20 -67.62 5.43
N SER A 489 95.46 -67.91 4.36
CA SER A 489 94.21 -68.65 4.36
C SER A 489 94.45 -70.12 4.61
N VAL A 490 95.55 -70.74 4.16
CA VAL A 490 95.83 -72.15 4.50
C VAL A 490 96.40 -72.25 5.91
N LEU A 491 97.25 -71.32 6.36
CA LEU A 491 97.70 -71.27 7.77
C LEU A 491 96.57 -70.89 8.72
N GLN A 492 95.69 -69.98 8.29
CA GLN A 492 94.44 -69.72 8.97
C GLN A 492 93.58 -70.96 8.89
N SER A 493 93.35 -71.59 7.75
CA SER A 493 92.53 -72.80 7.63
C SER A 493 93.02 -73.84 8.62
N LEU A 494 94.33 -74.03 8.73
CA LEU A 494 94.95 -74.87 9.73
C LEU A 494 94.72 -74.42 11.18
N ALA A 495 94.99 -73.15 11.50
CA ALA A 495 94.75 -72.54 12.81
C ALA A 495 93.25 -72.46 13.18
N HIS A 496 92.39 -72.51 12.17
CA HIS A 496 90.94 -72.51 12.23
C HIS A 496 90.37 -73.93 12.08
N GLY A 497 91.21 -74.96 11.96
CA GLY A 497 90.79 -76.36 11.92
C GLY A 497 90.15 -76.85 10.60
N ASP A 498 90.20 -76.10 9.50
CA ASP A 498 89.95 -76.64 8.15
C ASP A 498 91.22 -77.29 7.61
N LEU A 499 91.14 -78.60 7.59
CA LEU A 499 92.25 -79.44 7.28
C LEU A 499 92.10 -80.01 5.88
N SER A 500 91.00 -79.79 5.17
CA SER A 500 90.85 -80.31 3.80
C SER A 500 91.71 -79.55 2.79
N VAL A 501 92.08 -78.31 3.13
CA VAL A 501 92.72 -77.35 2.24
C VAL A 501 94.18 -77.70 2.00
N MET A 502 94.57 -77.68 0.74
CA MET A 502 95.98 -77.66 0.34
C MET A 502 96.22 -76.34 -0.38
N VAL A 503 97.44 -75.82 -0.34
CA VAL A 503 97.73 -74.62 -1.15
C VAL A 503 97.64 -75.05 -2.62
N THR A 504 96.74 -74.48 -3.41
CA THR A 504 96.41 -74.97 -4.76
C THR A 504 96.99 -74.11 -5.86
N GLY A 505 97.20 -72.82 -5.61
CA GLY A 505 97.67 -71.89 -6.64
C GLY A 505 99.05 -72.21 -7.20
N ALA A 506 99.19 -71.98 -8.51
CA ALA A 506 100.45 -72.08 -9.24
C ALA A 506 101.29 -70.83 -9.00
N TYR A 507 101.80 -70.70 -7.77
CA TYR A 507 102.63 -69.58 -7.37
C TYR A 507 104.10 -69.85 -7.70
N ALA A 508 104.77 -68.85 -8.27
CA ALA A 508 106.18 -68.90 -8.63
C ALA A 508 107.03 -68.10 -7.63
N GLY A 509 108.33 -68.39 -7.57
CA GLY A 509 109.26 -67.71 -6.66
C GLY A 509 108.96 -68.03 -5.18
N ASP A 510 109.03 -67.01 -4.32
CA ASP A 510 109.04 -67.17 -2.86
C ASP A 510 107.75 -67.77 -2.27
N HIS A 511 106.60 -67.65 -2.94
CA HIS A 511 105.32 -68.22 -2.46
C HIS A 511 105.22 -69.76 -2.55
N ALA A 512 106.08 -70.45 -3.32
CA ALA A 512 106.01 -71.91 -3.48
C ALA A 512 106.61 -72.71 -2.30
N ALA A 513 107.57 -72.13 -1.56
CA ALA A 513 108.19 -72.79 -0.41
C ALA A 513 107.25 -72.88 0.81
N VAL A 514 106.39 -71.87 1.01
CA VAL A 514 105.39 -71.80 2.10
C VAL A 514 104.35 -72.91 2.02
N LYS A 515 104.02 -73.37 0.81
CA LYS A 515 103.03 -74.42 0.55
C LYS A 515 103.35 -75.78 1.17
N ARG A 516 104.61 -76.26 1.10
CA ARG A 516 104.94 -77.66 1.47
C ARG A 516 104.86 -77.94 2.97
N SER A 517 105.39 -77.05 3.80
CA SER A 517 105.40 -77.23 5.26
C SER A 517 104.00 -77.19 5.87
N LEU A 518 103.07 -76.51 5.22
CA LEU A 518 101.66 -76.48 5.60
C LEU A 518 101.00 -77.87 5.51
N GLU A 519 101.34 -78.68 4.49
CA GLU A 519 100.62 -79.91 4.14
C GLU A 519 100.79 -81.06 5.15
N GLU A 520 101.95 -81.17 5.84
CA GLU A 520 102.23 -82.24 6.80
C GLU A 520 101.49 -82.06 8.15
N THR A 521 101.34 -80.83 8.64
CA THR A 521 100.63 -80.53 9.89
C THR A 521 99.13 -80.82 9.80
N ILE A 522 98.58 -80.73 8.61
CA ILE A 522 97.16 -80.94 8.31
C ILE A 522 96.72 -82.37 8.65
N ALA A 523 97.56 -83.36 8.37
CA ALA A 523 97.18 -84.77 8.41
C ALA A 523 96.83 -85.26 9.82
N VAL A 524 97.60 -84.86 10.85
CA VAL A 524 97.38 -85.28 12.25
C VAL A 524 96.12 -84.64 12.83
N LEU A 525 95.88 -83.36 12.52
CA LEU A 525 94.68 -82.66 12.96
C LEU A 525 93.40 -83.30 12.37
N ARG A 526 93.45 -83.90 11.16
CA ARG A 526 92.24 -84.44 10.48
C ARG A 526 91.62 -85.57 11.28
N SER A 527 92.47 -86.42 11.85
CA SER A 527 92.00 -87.59 12.60
C SER A 527 91.34 -87.21 13.92
N LEU A 528 91.79 -86.14 14.59
CA LEU A 528 91.18 -85.63 15.82
C LEU A 528 89.88 -84.88 15.54
N LEU A 529 89.86 -84.11 14.45
CA LEU A 529 88.68 -83.37 14.00
C LEU A 529 87.52 -84.32 13.67
N ASP A 530 87.78 -85.48 13.06
CA ASP A 530 86.71 -86.40 12.65
C ASP A 530 85.95 -87.01 13.84
N GLU A 531 86.65 -87.48 14.88
CA GLU A 531 86.05 -87.96 16.13
C GLU A 531 85.25 -86.86 16.86
N THR A 532 85.84 -85.66 16.93
CA THR A 532 85.18 -84.50 17.55
C THR A 532 83.93 -84.08 16.76
N ASN A 533 84.00 -84.11 15.42
CA ASN A 533 82.86 -83.78 14.55
C ASN A 533 81.71 -84.79 14.66
N GLN A 534 81.99 -86.07 14.89
CA GLN A 534 80.92 -87.06 15.12
C GLN A 534 80.15 -86.76 16.41
N LEU A 535 80.84 -86.38 17.48
CA LEU A 535 80.19 -85.95 18.72
C LEU A 535 79.45 -84.61 18.55
N ILE A 536 80.03 -83.64 17.83
CA ILE A 536 79.38 -82.37 17.53
C ILE A 536 78.12 -82.59 16.69
N ARG A 537 78.13 -83.50 15.71
CA ARG A 537 76.93 -83.87 14.94
C ARG A 537 75.84 -84.42 15.85
N ALA A 538 76.18 -85.32 16.76
CA ALA A 538 75.22 -85.83 17.75
C ALA A 538 74.61 -84.70 18.61
N CYS A 539 75.43 -83.76 19.08
CA CYS A 539 74.96 -82.62 19.85
C CYS A 539 74.11 -81.64 19.01
N ARG A 540 74.47 -81.40 17.75
CA ARG A 540 73.68 -80.62 16.79
C ARG A 540 72.33 -81.26 16.48
N ASP A 541 72.30 -82.59 16.38
CA ASP A 541 71.08 -83.36 16.15
C ASP A 541 70.22 -83.47 17.42
N GLY A 542 70.59 -82.79 18.51
CA GLY A 542 69.86 -82.78 19.80
C GLY A 542 70.08 -84.02 20.66
N LYS A 543 70.97 -84.93 20.26
CA LYS A 543 71.30 -86.19 20.96
C LYS A 543 72.45 -85.97 21.94
N LEU A 544 72.21 -85.16 22.97
CA LEU A 544 73.23 -84.71 23.93
C LEU A 544 73.76 -85.83 24.87
N GLU A 545 73.26 -87.06 24.76
CA GLU A 545 73.69 -88.22 25.55
C GLU A 545 74.91 -88.99 24.98
N GLN A 546 75.39 -88.68 23.76
CA GLN A 546 76.50 -89.38 23.08
C GLN A 546 77.91 -88.94 23.56
N ARG A 547 78.97 -89.79 23.49
CA ARG A 547 80.34 -89.54 24.05
C ARG A 547 81.50 -90.04 23.14
N ILE A 548 82.72 -89.45 23.24
CA ILE A 548 83.96 -89.84 22.48
C ILE A 548 84.79 -90.91 23.24
N ASP A 549 85.47 -91.84 22.52
CA ASP A 549 86.44 -92.79 23.10
C ASP A 549 87.88 -92.23 23.12
N ALA A 550 88.31 -91.77 24.30
CA ALA A 550 89.60 -91.09 24.48
C ALA A 550 90.84 -91.95 24.22
N ARG A 551 90.73 -93.29 24.15
CA ARG A 551 91.88 -94.22 24.06
C ARG A 551 92.61 -94.21 22.70
N ARG A 552 92.16 -93.44 21.69
CA ARG A 552 92.67 -93.43 20.30
C ARG A 552 93.76 -92.38 19.99
N PHE A 553 94.07 -91.48 20.93
CA PHE A 553 95.01 -90.37 20.72
C PHE A 553 96.15 -90.42 21.76
N GLU A 554 97.29 -89.78 21.47
CA GLU A 554 98.44 -89.72 22.38
C GLU A 554 98.71 -88.29 22.89
N GLY A 555 99.30 -88.19 24.08
CA GLY A 555 99.61 -86.90 24.71
C GLY A 555 98.37 -86.04 24.95
N ALA A 556 98.50 -84.73 24.76
CA ALA A 556 97.45 -83.74 25.04
C ALA A 556 96.11 -83.99 24.32
N TYR A 557 96.09 -84.75 23.23
CA TYR A 557 94.88 -85.05 22.46
C TYR A 557 93.94 -86.07 23.17
N SER A 558 94.46 -87.02 23.96
CA SER A 558 93.64 -87.97 24.75
C SER A 558 92.95 -87.28 25.93
N ASP A 559 93.68 -86.39 26.61
CA ASP A 559 93.17 -85.63 27.75
C ASP A 559 92.03 -84.69 27.33
N LEU A 560 92.06 -84.17 26.09
CA LEU A 560 91.00 -83.34 25.52
C LEU A 560 89.69 -84.12 25.35
N CYS A 561 89.72 -85.35 24.84
CA CYS A 561 88.52 -86.17 24.62
C CYS A 561 87.76 -86.48 25.93
N SER A 562 88.48 -86.77 27.03
CA SER A 562 87.84 -87.04 28.33
C SER A 562 87.17 -85.81 28.94
N GLN A 563 87.79 -84.63 28.77
CA GLN A 563 87.22 -83.36 29.24
C GLN A 563 85.95 -82.96 28.47
N ILE A 564 85.91 -83.21 27.17
CA ILE A 564 84.71 -82.94 26.34
C ILE A 564 83.50 -83.75 26.83
N ASN A 565 83.68 -85.00 27.24
CA ASN A 565 82.59 -85.84 27.75
C ASN A 565 81.99 -85.32 29.06
N ALA A 566 82.82 -84.94 30.03
CA ALA A 566 82.37 -84.39 31.31
C ALA A 566 81.66 -83.03 31.13
N MET A 567 82.10 -82.22 30.17
CA MET A 567 81.45 -80.95 29.83
C MET A 567 80.00 -81.16 29.35
N LEU A 568 79.71 -82.20 28.57
CA LEU A 568 78.36 -82.46 28.08
C LEU A 568 77.37 -82.80 29.19
N ASP A 569 77.78 -83.59 30.20
CA ASP A 569 76.94 -83.96 31.34
C ASP A 569 76.43 -82.74 32.11
N GLU A 570 77.29 -81.72 32.30
CA GLU A 570 76.93 -80.47 32.99
C GLU A 570 75.95 -79.58 32.20
N VAL A 571 75.90 -79.72 30.87
CA VAL A 571 75.05 -78.89 29.99
C VAL A 571 73.64 -79.47 29.81
N VAL A 572 73.47 -80.80 29.83
CA VAL A 572 72.18 -81.46 29.53
C VAL A 572 71.11 -81.18 30.59
N ALA A 573 71.45 -81.26 31.88
CA ALA A 573 70.47 -81.16 32.96
C ALA A 573 69.69 -79.81 32.99
N PRO A 574 70.34 -78.63 32.95
CA PRO A 574 69.63 -77.34 32.90
C PRO A 574 68.75 -77.14 31.65
N MET A 575 69.17 -77.67 30.50
CA MET A 575 68.42 -77.54 29.24
C MET A 575 67.13 -78.36 29.25
N SER A 576 67.17 -79.56 29.84
CA SER A 576 65.97 -80.41 29.96
C SER A 576 64.92 -79.78 30.87
N GLU A 577 65.32 -79.17 31.99
CA GLU A 577 64.38 -78.50 32.90
C GLU A 577 63.79 -77.22 32.28
N ALA A 578 64.60 -76.39 31.63
CA ALA A 578 64.13 -75.19 30.93
C ALA A 578 63.12 -75.52 29.82
N SER A 579 63.34 -76.61 29.08
CA SER A 579 62.39 -77.10 28.07
C SER A 579 61.04 -77.48 28.69
N SER A 580 61.04 -78.16 29.84
CA SER A 580 59.81 -78.56 30.55
C SER A 580 58.99 -77.35 31.00
N VAL A 581 59.63 -76.32 31.53
CA VAL A 581 58.98 -75.07 31.93
C VAL A 581 58.38 -74.34 30.72
N LEU A 582 59.12 -74.26 29.60
CA LEU A 582 58.61 -73.64 28.37
C LEU A 582 57.37 -74.37 27.80
N PHE A 583 57.31 -75.69 27.88
CA PHE A 583 56.12 -76.45 27.47
C PHE A 583 54.88 -76.07 28.29
N LYS A 584 55.01 -75.99 29.61
CA LYS A 584 53.89 -75.62 30.48
C LYS A 584 53.46 -74.15 30.28
N VAL A 585 54.40 -73.24 30.03
CA VAL A 585 54.10 -71.85 29.64
C VAL A 585 53.32 -71.78 28.32
N ALA A 586 53.67 -72.63 27.34
CA ALA A 586 52.94 -72.74 26.08
C ALA A 586 51.51 -73.26 26.27
N GLU A 587 51.28 -74.10 27.29
CA GLU A 587 49.95 -74.55 27.75
C GLU A 587 49.21 -73.51 28.61
N ARG A 588 49.72 -72.27 28.67
CA ARG A 588 49.17 -71.12 29.42
C ARG A 588 49.27 -71.26 30.95
N ASP A 589 50.12 -72.15 31.46
CA ASP A 589 50.47 -72.21 32.86
C ASP A 589 51.67 -71.30 33.14
N LEU A 590 51.40 -70.13 33.70
CA LEU A 590 52.40 -69.14 34.10
C LEU A 590 52.82 -69.29 35.57
N THR A 591 52.37 -70.34 36.27
CA THR A 591 52.77 -70.62 37.67
C THR A 591 54.11 -71.33 37.78
N VAL A 592 54.57 -71.94 36.70
CA VAL A 592 55.76 -72.81 36.68
C VAL A 592 57.06 -72.02 36.68
N ARG A 593 58.10 -72.58 37.31
CA ARG A 593 59.45 -71.99 37.36
C ARG A 593 60.51 -73.09 37.22
N VAL A 594 61.70 -72.71 36.80
CA VAL A 594 62.90 -73.58 36.88
C VAL A 594 63.37 -73.57 38.33
N GLU A 595 63.48 -74.74 38.96
CA GLU A 595 63.79 -74.94 40.38
C GLU A 595 65.24 -75.39 40.63
N GLY A 596 65.86 -76.11 39.68
CA GLY A 596 67.21 -76.67 39.81
C GLY A 596 68.31 -75.66 40.21
N GLN A 597 69.33 -76.15 40.91
CA GLN A 597 70.49 -75.37 41.33
C GLN A 597 71.60 -75.49 40.28
N TYR A 598 71.80 -74.42 39.52
CA TYR A 598 72.81 -74.33 38.47
C TYR A 598 73.76 -73.17 38.74
N ALA A 599 75.00 -73.26 38.24
CA ALA A 599 76.01 -72.20 38.34
C ALA A 599 76.24 -71.52 36.98
N GLY A 600 76.90 -70.36 36.99
CA GLY A 600 77.31 -69.66 35.77
C GLY A 600 76.16 -69.32 34.81
N ASP A 601 76.37 -69.57 33.52
CA ASP A 601 75.42 -69.23 32.45
C ASP A 601 74.10 -69.99 32.56
N HIS A 602 74.10 -71.21 33.10
CA HIS A 602 72.87 -71.97 33.35
C HIS A 602 72.00 -71.31 34.44
N ALA A 603 72.62 -70.69 35.45
CA ALA A 603 71.90 -69.86 36.43
C ALA A 603 71.31 -68.59 35.79
N ALA A 604 72.00 -68.03 34.79
CA ALA A 604 71.50 -66.90 34.02
C ALA A 604 70.28 -67.30 33.15
N VAL A 605 70.30 -68.48 32.51
CA VAL A 605 69.14 -69.03 31.76
C VAL A 605 67.94 -69.24 32.68
N LYS A 606 68.13 -69.85 33.86
CA LYS A 606 67.08 -69.98 34.89
C LYS A 606 66.46 -68.63 35.25
N ARG A 607 67.30 -67.63 35.57
CA ARG A 607 66.84 -66.27 35.92
C ARG A 607 66.08 -65.61 34.78
N ALA A 608 66.63 -65.65 33.56
CA ALA A 608 66.02 -65.05 32.39
C ALA A 608 64.66 -65.68 32.05
N LEU A 609 64.57 -67.02 32.10
CA LEU A 609 63.31 -67.73 31.84
C LEU A 609 62.27 -67.43 32.92
N ASN A 610 62.64 -67.52 34.20
CA ASN A 610 61.72 -67.19 35.30
C ASN A 610 61.25 -65.72 35.25
N GLN A 611 62.14 -64.79 34.92
CA GLN A 611 61.79 -63.38 34.75
C GLN A 611 60.90 -63.14 33.53
N ALA A 612 61.07 -63.89 32.43
CA ALA A 612 60.20 -63.81 31.27
C ALA A 612 58.77 -64.28 31.60
N VAL A 613 58.64 -65.41 32.32
CA VAL A 613 57.33 -65.91 32.79
C VAL A 613 56.68 -64.93 33.76
N GLU A 614 57.44 -64.35 34.68
CA GLU A 614 56.96 -63.31 35.61
C GLU A 614 56.46 -62.06 34.88
N LYS A 615 57.23 -61.52 33.92
CA LYS A 615 56.81 -60.36 33.12
C LYS A 615 55.56 -60.66 32.29
N MET A 616 55.45 -61.88 31.74
CA MET A 616 54.26 -62.32 31.00
C MET A 616 53.05 -62.39 31.93
N GLN A 617 53.21 -62.94 33.14
CA GLN A 617 52.17 -62.97 34.16
C GLN A 617 51.69 -61.55 34.52
N THR A 618 52.60 -60.60 34.79
CA THR A 618 52.24 -59.21 35.09
C THR A 618 51.54 -58.53 33.91
N ALA A 619 51.96 -58.78 32.67
CA ALA A 619 51.33 -58.21 31.48
C ALA A 619 49.88 -58.72 31.30
N ILE A 620 49.63 -60.01 31.47
CA ILE A 620 48.29 -60.61 31.40
C ILE A 620 47.37 -60.05 32.50
N GLN A 621 47.88 -59.89 33.73
CA GLN A 621 47.15 -59.24 34.82
C GLN A 621 46.81 -57.77 34.51
N GLY A 622 47.75 -57.03 33.90
CA GLY A 622 47.53 -55.65 33.45
C GLY A 622 46.41 -55.55 32.41
N ILE A 623 46.41 -56.45 31.41
CA ILE A 623 45.36 -56.51 30.38
C ILE A 623 43.98 -56.77 31.01
N GLY A 624 43.89 -57.67 32.00
CA GLY A 624 42.64 -57.93 32.72
C GLY A 624 42.09 -56.69 33.45
N LEU A 625 42.96 -55.92 34.11
CA LEU A 625 42.59 -54.67 34.78
C LEU A 625 42.12 -53.60 33.78
N ASP A 626 42.81 -53.47 32.64
CA ASP A 626 42.44 -52.51 31.60
C ASP A 626 41.13 -52.88 30.91
N ALA A 627 40.83 -54.17 30.72
CA ALA A 627 39.54 -54.65 30.23
C ALA A 627 38.39 -54.27 31.19
N GLN A 628 38.58 -54.41 32.51
CA GLN A 628 37.59 -53.98 33.50
C GLN A 628 37.36 -52.45 33.46
N ARG A 629 38.43 -51.66 33.34
CA ARG A 629 38.35 -50.20 33.19
C ARG A 629 37.61 -49.81 31.91
N LEU A 630 37.86 -50.52 30.81
CA LEU A 630 37.22 -50.27 29.52
C LEU A 630 35.71 -50.56 29.58
N SER A 631 35.32 -51.66 30.23
CA SER A 631 33.90 -52.00 30.47
C SER A 631 33.20 -50.93 31.32
N ALA A 632 33.82 -50.48 32.41
CA ALA A 632 33.28 -49.42 33.25
C ALA A 632 33.13 -48.08 32.49
N ALA A 633 34.13 -47.68 31.70
CA ALA A 633 34.07 -46.48 30.87
C ALA A 633 32.95 -46.56 29.81
N SER A 634 32.77 -47.73 29.21
CA SER A 634 31.72 -47.99 28.24
C SER A 634 30.31 -47.93 28.83
N SER A 635 30.12 -48.45 30.03
CA SER A 635 28.87 -48.31 30.79
C SER A 635 28.55 -46.84 31.09
N GLY A 636 29.58 -46.05 31.43
CA GLY A 636 29.48 -44.59 31.57
C GLY A 636 29.03 -43.89 30.29
N LEU A 637 29.61 -44.26 29.13
CA LEU A 637 29.20 -43.74 27.82
C LEU A 637 27.75 -44.12 27.48
N SER A 638 27.32 -45.33 27.80
CA SER A 638 25.93 -45.78 27.57
C SER A 638 24.93 -44.97 28.40
N THR A 639 25.28 -44.67 29.66
CA THR A 639 24.47 -43.82 30.53
C THR A 639 24.39 -42.38 30.00
N MET A 640 25.53 -41.81 29.58
CA MET A 640 25.60 -40.47 28.98
C MET A 640 24.79 -40.38 27.68
N SER A 641 24.84 -41.43 26.86
CA SER A 641 24.02 -41.55 25.64
C SER A 641 22.53 -41.49 25.95
N ALA A 642 22.05 -42.28 26.91
CA ALA A 642 20.65 -42.27 27.32
C ALA A 642 20.20 -40.90 27.87
N GLU A 643 21.05 -40.24 28.66
CA GLU A 643 20.77 -38.87 29.14
C GLU A 643 20.69 -37.88 27.98
N MET A 644 21.57 -38.00 26.98
CA MET A 644 21.57 -37.15 25.80
C MET A 644 20.33 -37.35 24.92
N GLU A 645 19.85 -38.58 24.75
CA GLU A 645 18.56 -38.86 24.08
C GLU A 645 17.39 -38.20 24.83
N GLY A 646 17.37 -38.31 26.17
CA GLY A 646 16.35 -37.65 26.99
C GLY A 646 16.37 -36.12 26.85
N LYS A 647 17.55 -35.50 26.85
CA LYS A 647 17.71 -34.05 26.64
C LYS A 647 17.34 -33.62 25.22
N ALA A 648 17.70 -34.40 24.21
CA ALA A 648 17.31 -34.14 22.82
C ALA A 648 15.79 -34.20 22.64
N ALA A 649 15.12 -35.20 23.24
CA ALA A 649 13.67 -35.32 23.22
C ALA A 649 12.97 -34.14 23.94
N ALA A 650 13.49 -33.73 25.11
CA ALA A 650 12.99 -32.55 25.81
C ALA A 650 13.18 -31.26 24.98
N GLY A 651 14.32 -31.12 24.29
CA GLY A 651 14.58 -30.03 23.35
C GLY A 651 13.58 -30.00 22.19
N ALA A 652 13.30 -31.16 21.58
CA ALA A 652 12.31 -31.28 20.51
C ALA A 652 10.89 -30.92 20.98
N SER A 653 10.50 -31.32 22.19
CA SER A 653 9.22 -30.91 22.79
C SER A 653 9.15 -29.39 22.98
N LYS A 654 10.24 -28.76 23.44
CA LYS A 654 10.29 -27.31 23.64
C LYS A 654 10.22 -26.54 22.33
N VAL A 655 10.87 -27.05 21.27
CA VAL A 655 10.76 -26.54 19.89
C VAL A 655 9.30 -26.49 19.44
N ALA A 656 8.51 -27.52 19.72
CA ALA A 656 7.09 -27.56 19.35
C ALA A 656 6.28 -26.48 20.09
N GLU A 657 6.52 -26.31 21.39
CA GLU A 657 5.85 -25.26 22.20
C GLU A 657 6.17 -23.85 21.69
N VAL A 658 7.45 -23.55 21.42
CA VAL A 658 7.87 -22.22 20.96
C VAL A 658 7.40 -21.97 19.51
N SER A 659 7.34 -23.00 18.67
CA SER A 659 6.76 -22.89 17.32
C SER A 659 5.30 -22.46 17.39
N ALA A 660 4.50 -23.14 18.21
CA ALA A 660 3.10 -22.80 18.40
C ALA A 660 2.91 -21.37 18.94
N ALA A 661 3.75 -20.94 19.89
CA ALA A 661 3.74 -19.57 20.40
C ALA A 661 4.10 -18.53 19.31
N SER A 662 5.08 -18.84 18.46
CA SER A 662 5.50 -17.95 17.35
C SER A 662 4.40 -17.82 16.29
N GLU A 663 3.71 -18.92 16.00
CA GLU A 663 2.57 -18.94 15.07
C GLU A 663 1.39 -18.11 15.61
N GLN A 664 1.10 -18.21 16.92
CA GLN A 664 0.12 -17.34 17.58
C GLN A 664 0.53 -15.86 17.56
N ILE A 665 1.82 -15.56 17.78
CA ILE A 665 2.34 -14.20 17.68
C ILE A 665 2.12 -13.66 16.26
N SER A 666 2.44 -14.43 15.23
CA SER A 666 2.21 -14.05 13.83
C SER A 666 0.74 -13.72 13.56
N GLN A 667 -0.20 -14.54 14.05
CA GLN A 667 -1.64 -14.26 13.93
C GLN A 667 -2.03 -12.96 14.64
N ARG A 668 -1.51 -12.70 15.84
CA ARG A 668 -1.77 -11.45 16.59
C ARG A 668 -1.19 -10.21 15.91
N ILE A 669 -0.03 -10.34 15.28
CA ILE A 669 0.59 -9.27 14.49
C ILE A 669 -0.31 -8.91 13.31
N GLN A 670 -0.84 -9.90 12.57
CA GLN A 670 -1.77 -9.64 11.48
C GLN A 670 -3.06 -8.95 11.96
N ALA A 671 -3.62 -9.39 13.09
CA ALA A 671 -4.78 -8.74 13.68
C ALA A 671 -4.49 -7.29 14.10
N THR A 672 -3.30 -7.03 14.66
CA THR A 672 -2.88 -5.69 15.08
C THR A 672 -2.61 -4.79 13.87
N ALA A 673 -2.02 -5.32 12.79
CA ALA A 673 -1.82 -4.61 11.53
C ALA A 673 -3.16 -4.17 10.92
N ALA A 674 -4.12 -5.11 10.84
CA ALA A 674 -5.46 -4.79 10.37
C ALA A 674 -6.16 -3.73 11.24
N ALA A 675 -6.02 -3.82 12.57
CA ALA A 675 -6.53 -2.81 13.49
C ALA A 675 -5.87 -1.43 13.28
N ALA A 676 -4.57 -1.37 13.02
CA ALA A 676 -3.85 -0.14 12.72
C ALA A 676 -4.30 0.48 11.38
N GLU A 677 -4.53 -0.34 10.34
CA GLU A 677 -5.09 0.13 9.06
C GLU A 677 -6.50 0.71 9.22
N GLN A 678 -7.36 0.03 9.99
CA GLN A 678 -8.70 0.54 10.32
C GLN A 678 -8.61 1.85 11.12
N MET A 679 -7.64 1.96 12.04
CA MET A 679 -7.41 3.19 12.80
C MET A 679 -6.96 4.33 11.88
N ASP A 680 -6.05 4.11 10.93
CA ASP A 680 -5.61 5.13 9.95
C ASP A 680 -6.80 5.62 9.11
N ALA A 681 -7.67 4.70 8.67
CA ALA A 681 -8.90 5.06 7.96
C ALA A 681 -9.84 5.93 8.81
N ALA A 682 -10.08 5.55 10.08
CA ALA A 682 -10.91 6.32 11.00
C ALA A 682 -10.32 7.71 11.30
N ILE A 683 -9.00 7.79 11.49
CA ILE A 683 -8.29 9.07 11.71
C ILE A 683 -8.44 9.98 10.50
N ARG A 684 -8.31 9.46 9.26
CA ARG A 684 -8.53 10.25 8.04
C ARG A 684 -9.97 10.75 7.92
N GLU A 685 -10.95 9.93 8.29
CA GLU A 685 -12.35 10.36 8.30
C GLU A 685 -12.58 11.46 9.34
N ILE A 686 -12.05 11.31 10.57
CA ILE A 686 -12.14 12.33 11.61
C ILE A 686 -11.48 13.63 11.14
N ALA A 687 -10.28 13.57 10.53
CA ALA A 687 -9.59 14.74 9.97
C ALA A 687 -10.45 15.49 8.94
N ALA A 688 -11.10 14.74 8.04
CA ALA A 688 -12.01 15.32 7.05
C ALA A 688 -13.23 15.99 7.72
N ARG A 689 -13.84 15.33 8.71
CA ARG A 689 -14.98 15.87 9.47
C ARG A 689 -14.62 17.13 10.27
N THR A 690 -13.44 17.17 10.89
CA THR A 690 -12.92 18.33 11.61
C THR A 690 -12.69 19.52 10.67
N THR A 691 -12.15 19.27 9.47
CA THR A 691 -11.97 20.30 8.44
C THR A 691 -13.31 20.87 7.97
N ASP A 692 -14.31 20.00 7.73
CA ASP A 692 -15.66 20.43 7.38
C ASP A 692 -16.33 21.23 8.50
N ALA A 693 -16.17 20.81 9.76
CA ALA A 693 -16.70 21.54 10.91
C ALA A 693 -16.08 22.93 11.05
N SER A 694 -14.77 23.09 10.85
CA SER A 694 -14.09 24.38 10.84
C SER A 694 -14.60 25.30 9.72
N ARG A 695 -14.85 24.73 8.52
CA ARG A 695 -15.45 25.46 7.39
C ARG A 695 -16.88 25.93 7.70
N ILE A 696 -17.70 25.07 8.32
CA ILE A 696 -19.08 25.42 8.73
C ILE A 696 -19.06 26.51 9.81
N ALA A 697 -18.19 26.40 10.81
CA ALA A 697 -18.04 27.41 11.85
C ALA A 697 -17.65 28.77 11.24
N SER A 698 -16.68 28.79 10.30
CA SER A 698 -16.27 30.01 9.60
C SER A 698 -17.42 30.63 8.78
N ALA A 699 -18.23 29.82 8.10
CA ALA A 699 -19.41 30.30 7.39
C ALA A 699 -20.48 30.88 8.34
N ALA A 700 -20.67 30.27 9.51
CA ALA A 700 -21.60 30.76 10.52
C ALA A 700 -21.16 32.11 11.11
N VAL A 701 -19.85 32.33 11.33
CA VAL A 701 -19.32 33.65 11.73
C VAL A 701 -19.69 34.72 10.70
N GLU A 702 -19.54 34.43 9.41
CA GLU A 702 -19.88 35.38 8.35
C GLU A 702 -21.38 35.70 8.33
N SER A 703 -22.25 34.70 8.49
CA SER A 703 -23.71 34.93 8.59
C SER A 703 -24.12 35.76 9.81
N VAL A 704 -23.47 35.56 10.97
CA VAL A 704 -23.72 36.38 12.17
C VAL A 704 -23.28 37.83 11.93
N LYS A 705 -22.15 38.03 11.25
CA LYS A 705 -21.63 39.36 10.89
C LYS A 705 -22.58 40.11 9.93
N GLU A 706 -23.11 39.41 8.93
CA GLU A 706 -24.12 39.96 8.02
C GLU A 706 -25.41 40.33 8.78
N THR A 707 -25.88 39.45 9.67
CA THR A 707 -27.06 39.70 10.51
C THR A 707 -26.87 40.92 11.42
N ASN A 708 -25.69 41.07 12.04
CA ASN A 708 -25.36 42.25 12.83
C ASN A 708 -25.39 43.54 12.00
N THR A 709 -24.95 43.48 10.75
CA THR A 709 -25.00 44.63 9.82
C THR A 709 -26.44 45.02 9.50
N ILE A 710 -27.32 44.04 9.28
CA ILE A 710 -28.76 44.28 9.04
C ILE A 710 -29.42 44.87 10.30
N MET A 711 -29.13 44.33 11.48
CA MET A 711 -29.69 44.84 12.75
C MET A 711 -29.21 46.24 13.07
N ALA A 712 -27.95 46.58 12.76
CA ALA A 712 -27.43 47.94 12.89
C ALA A 712 -28.22 48.93 12.02
N ARG A 713 -28.47 48.58 10.75
CA ARG A 713 -29.31 49.38 9.84
C ARG A 713 -30.75 49.51 10.32
N LEU A 714 -31.34 48.46 10.88
CA LEU A 714 -32.69 48.50 11.45
C LEU A 714 -32.76 49.43 12.68
N GLY A 715 -31.72 49.40 13.51
CA GLY A 715 -31.56 50.31 14.64
C GLY A 715 -31.50 51.77 14.20
N GLU A 716 -30.69 52.06 13.18
CA GLU A 716 -30.56 53.39 12.58
C GLU A 716 -31.91 53.88 12.00
N SER A 717 -32.57 53.08 11.16
CA SER A 717 -33.90 53.43 10.63
C SER A 717 -34.94 53.64 11.73
N SER A 718 -34.87 52.88 12.84
CA SER A 718 -35.77 53.07 13.99
C SER A 718 -35.50 54.40 14.72
N THR A 719 -34.25 54.87 14.76
CA THR A 719 -33.89 56.19 15.30
C THR A 719 -34.35 57.31 14.37
N GLU A 720 -34.25 57.15 13.05
CA GLU A 720 -34.80 58.11 12.08
C GLU A 720 -36.32 58.25 12.23
N ILE A 721 -37.04 57.13 12.36
CA ILE A 721 -38.49 57.12 12.58
C ILE A 721 -38.85 57.83 13.90
N GLU A 722 -38.09 57.61 14.98
CA GLU A 722 -38.29 58.33 16.24
C GLU A 722 -38.19 59.86 16.05
N GLY A 723 -37.23 60.32 15.24
CA GLY A 723 -37.09 61.73 14.87
C GLY A 723 -38.32 62.28 14.14
N VAL A 724 -38.85 61.52 13.18
CA VAL A 724 -40.09 61.87 12.47
C VAL A 724 -41.29 61.92 13.42
N ILE A 725 -41.42 60.97 14.33
CA ILE A 725 -42.50 60.94 15.32
C ILE A 725 -42.43 62.14 16.27
N LYS A 726 -41.24 62.52 16.76
CA LYS A 726 -41.07 63.75 17.56
C LYS A 726 -41.51 64.99 16.81
N LEU A 727 -41.19 65.09 15.51
CA LEU A 727 -41.64 66.18 14.67
C LEU A 727 -43.17 66.21 14.55
N ILE A 728 -43.82 65.07 14.27
CA ILE A 728 -45.28 64.99 14.17
C ILE A 728 -45.95 65.36 15.50
N THR A 729 -45.44 64.89 16.64
CA THR A 729 -45.94 65.27 17.96
C THR A 729 -45.82 66.77 18.21
N SER A 730 -44.72 67.41 17.76
CA SER A 730 -44.56 68.86 17.84
C SER A 730 -45.56 69.63 16.95
N ILE A 731 -45.84 69.11 15.75
CA ILE A 731 -46.85 69.65 14.83
C ILE A 731 -48.25 69.51 15.44
N ALA A 732 -48.57 68.36 16.03
CA ALA A 732 -49.84 68.14 16.73
C ALA A 732 -50.01 69.11 17.91
N ALA A 733 -48.95 69.33 18.71
CA ALA A 733 -48.97 70.31 19.80
C ALA A 733 -49.18 71.75 19.30
N GLN A 734 -48.49 72.16 18.22
CA GLN A 734 -48.70 73.45 17.58
C GLN A 734 -50.12 73.59 17.02
N THR A 735 -50.64 72.55 16.37
CA THR A 735 -51.99 72.52 15.79
C THR A 735 -53.04 72.63 16.89
N ASN A 736 -52.85 71.97 18.03
CA ASN A 736 -53.70 72.09 19.21
C ASN A 736 -53.68 73.52 19.79
N LEU A 737 -52.52 74.18 19.85
CA LEU A 737 -52.39 75.58 20.29
C LEU A 737 -53.05 76.57 19.31
N LEU A 738 -52.88 76.36 18.01
CA LEU A 738 -53.53 77.15 16.96
C LEU A 738 -55.05 76.99 17.02
N ALA A 739 -55.53 75.75 17.18
CA ALA A 739 -56.93 75.44 17.35
C ALA A 739 -57.49 76.06 18.63
N LEU A 740 -56.75 76.04 19.74
CA LEU A 740 -57.13 76.71 20.99
C LEU A 740 -57.26 78.22 20.82
N ASN A 741 -56.30 78.86 20.15
CA ASN A 741 -56.36 80.29 19.83
C ASN A 741 -57.56 80.60 18.93
N ALA A 742 -57.85 79.75 17.94
CA ALA A 742 -59.02 79.88 17.08
C ALA A 742 -60.34 79.69 17.85
N THR A 743 -60.41 78.77 18.83
CA THR A 743 -61.57 78.60 19.70
C THR A 743 -61.78 79.83 20.60
N ILE A 744 -60.71 80.44 21.11
CA ILE A 744 -60.76 81.69 21.90
C ILE A 744 -61.30 82.83 21.04
N GLU A 745 -60.79 83.00 19.83
CA GLU A 745 -61.23 84.09 18.94
C GLU A 745 -62.66 83.86 18.43
N ALA A 746 -63.05 82.60 18.19
CA ALA A 746 -64.43 82.24 17.88
C ALA A 746 -65.40 82.52 19.05
N ALA A 747 -64.96 82.31 20.31
CA ALA A 747 -65.74 82.69 21.50
C ALA A 747 -65.84 84.21 21.65
N ARG A 748 -64.81 84.95 21.24
CA ARG A 748 -64.74 86.42 21.25
C ARG A 748 -65.68 87.07 20.22
N ALA A 749 -65.94 86.39 19.10
CA ALA A 749 -66.84 86.82 18.03
C ALA A 749 -68.35 86.58 18.31
N GLY A 750 -68.71 85.99 19.46
CA GLY A 750 -70.11 85.79 19.87
C GLY A 750 -70.91 84.86 18.95
N ASP A 751 -72.17 85.22 18.64
CA ASP A 751 -73.06 84.37 17.84
C ASP A 751 -72.59 84.13 16.40
N MET A 752 -71.75 85.02 15.83
CA MET A 752 -71.19 84.89 14.48
C MET A 752 -70.04 83.86 14.41
N GLY A 753 -69.44 83.48 15.55
CA GLY A 753 -68.29 82.58 15.63
C GLY A 753 -68.65 81.09 15.80
N LYS A 754 -69.94 80.72 15.94
CA LYS A 754 -70.37 79.35 16.30
C LYS A 754 -69.88 78.28 15.32
N GLY A 755 -69.96 78.53 14.02
CA GLY A 755 -69.45 77.58 13.00
C GLY A 755 -67.93 77.41 13.06
N PHE A 756 -67.21 78.51 13.31
CA PHE A 756 -65.74 78.50 13.43
C PHE A 756 -65.27 77.80 14.71
N ALA A 757 -66.03 77.96 15.81
CA ALA A 757 -65.77 77.27 17.09
C ALA A 757 -65.91 75.75 16.97
N VAL A 758 -66.88 75.25 16.19
CA VAL A 758 -67.04 73.80 15.94
C VAL A 758 -65.85 73.25 15.16
N VAL A 759 -65.42 73.92 14.09
CA VAL A 759 -64.24 73.50 13.30
C VAL A 759 -62.96 73.58 14.14
N ALA A 760 -62.77 74.64 14.92
CA ALA A 760 -61.62 74.77 15.81
C ALA A 760 -61.58 73.68 16.88
N ASN A 761 -62.73 73.31 17.47
CA ASN A 761 -62.81 72.19 18.40
C ASN A 761 -62.54 70.84 17.73
N GLU A 762 -63.02 70.61 16.49
CA GLU A 762 -62.75 69.38 15.75
C GLU A 762 -61.25 69.25 15.41
N VAL A 763 -60.60 70.34 14.98
CA VAL A 763 -59.16 70.40 14.73
C VAL A 763 -58.36 70.18 16.02
N LYS A 764 -58.81 70.75 17.13
CA LYS A 764 -58.22 70.55 18.46
C LYS A 764 -58.29 69.08 18.88
N GLU A 765 -59.43 68.43 18.67
CA GLU A 765 -59.61 67.04 19.05
C GLU A 765 -58.83 66.08 18.13
N LEU A 766 -58.76 66.38 16.83
CA LEU A 766 -57.92 65.66 15.88
C LEU A 766 -56.42 65.80 16.23
N ALA A 767 -55.98 66.99 16.64
CA ALA A 767 -54.61 67.21 17.09
C ALA A 767 -54.29 66.42 18.38
N ASN A 768 -55.22 66.37 19.33
CA ASN A 768 -55.10 65.54 20.53
C ASN A 768 -55.06 64.04 20.21
N GLN A 769 -55.90 63.56 19.29
CA GLN A 769 -55.86 62.17 18.83
C GLN A 769 -54.55 61.84 18.13
N THR A 770 -54.05 62.76 17.29
CA THR A 770 -52.76 62.62 16.61
C THR A 770 -51.62 62.52 17.61
N ALA A 771 -51.60 63.39 18.63
CA ALA A 771 -50.58 63.37 19.69
C ALA A 771 -50.58 62.06 20.49
N ARG A 772 -51.76 61.51 20.82
CA ARG A 772 -51.86 60.21 21.50
C ARG A 772 -51.40 59.06 20.59
N ALA A 773 -51.80 59.06 19.33
CA ALA A 773 -51.39 58.04 18.37
C ALA A 773 -49.87 58.06 18.12
N THR A 774 -49.26 59.25 18.02
CA THR A 774 -47.81 59.37 17.87
C THR A 774 -47.06 58.97 19.13
N GLU A 775 -47.62 59.21 20.32
CA GLU A 775 -47.08 58.69 21.59
C GLU A 775 -47.11 57.16 21.65
N GLU A 776 -48.20 56.52 21.22
CA GLU A 776 -48.28 55.05 21.11
C GLU A 776 -47.27 54.50 20.10
N ILE A 777 -47.11 55.14 18.93
CA ILE A 777 -46.10 54.74 17.94
C ILE A 777 -44.69 54.94 18.50
N ALA A 778 -44.41 56.05 19.18
CA ALA A 778 -43.12 56.30 19.83
C ALA A 778 -42.78 55.17 20.82
N ASN A 779 -43.76 54.73 21.62
CA ASN A 779 -43.59 53.60 22.55
C ASN A 779 -43.31 52.27 21.82
N LYS A 780 -43.95 52.02 20.68
CA LYS A 780 -43.67 50.83 19.86
C LYS A 780 -42.27 50.88 19.23
N ILE A 781 -41.84 52.03 18.71
CA ILE A 781 -40.49 52.23 18.15
C ILE A 781 -39.42 52.08 19.24
N ALA A 782 -39.66 52.62 20.43
CA ALA A 782 -38.76 52.44 21.58
C ALA A 782 -38.58 50.96 21.95
N ARG A 783 -39.67 50.16 21.92
CA ARG A 783 -39.57 48.70 22.09
C ARG A 783 -38.76 48.04 20.98
N ILE A 784 -39.01 48.39 19.71
CA ILE A 784 -38.24 47.85 18.57
C ILE A 784 -36.75 48.16 18.73
N GLN A 785 -36.37 49.37 19.16
CA GLN A 785 -34.97 49.73 19.42
C GLN A 785 -34.35 48.89 20.55
N ILE A 786 -35.09 48.64 21.63
CA ILE A 786 -34.66 47.79 22.75
C ILE A 786 -34.46 46.34 22.26
N ASP A 787 -35.44 45.78 21.56
CA ASP A 787 -35.41 44.41 21.03
C ASP A 787 -34.27 44.23 20.01
N THR A 788 -34.01 45.24 19.18
CA THR A 788 -32.89 45.25 18.23
C THR A 788 -31.54 45.24 18.96
N ARG A 789 -31.37 46.08 19.99
CA ARG A 789 -30.15 46.08 20.82
C ARG A 789 -29.95 44.74 21.53
N SER A 790 -31.02 44.14 22.06
CA SER A 790 -30.96 42.82 22.70
C SER A 790 -30.59 41.71 21.69
N SER A 791 -31.10 41.80 20.47
CA SER A 791 -30.78 40.88 19.37
C SER A 791 -29.31 40.97 18.98
N VAL A 792 -28.75 42.18 18.84
CA VAL A 792 -27.32 42.39 18.58
C VAL A 792 -26.47 41.81 19.70
N GLN A 793 -26.83 42.03 20.97
CA GLN A 793 -26.10 41.44 22.10
C GLN A 793 -26.13 39.90 22.07
N SER A 794 -27.27 39.32 21.68
CA SER A 794 -27.42 37.87 21.53
C SER A 794 -26.57 37.33 20.37
N MET A 795 -26.50 38.05 19.24
CA MET A 795 -25.64 37.72 18.10
C MET A 795 -24.16 37.78 18.46
N SER A 796 -23.72 38.77 19.23
CA SER A 796 -22.33 38.83 19.73
C SER A 796 -21.98 37.65 20.65
N ARG A 797 -22.93 37.18 21.49
CA ARG A 797 -22.73 35.96 22.29
C ARG A 797 -22.62 34.72 21.41
N ILE A 798 -23.45 34.60 20.37
CA ILE A 798 -23.36 33.50 19.40
C ILE A 798 -22.02 33.50 18.69
N GLN A 799 -21.51 34.68 18.29
CA GLN A 799 -20.20 34.81 17.66
C GLN A 799 -19.08 34.27 18.57
N ALA A 800 -19.08 34.63 19.85
CA ALA A 800 -18.07 34.15 20.81
C ALA A 800 -18.09 32.62 20.96
N VAL A 801 -19.28 32.01 21.00
CA VAL A 801 -19.43 30.54 21.05
C VAL A 801 -18.89 29.88 19.78
N ILE A 802 -19.13 30.48 18.60
CA ILE A 802 -18.61 29.92 17.34
C ILE A 802 -17.08 30.05 17.25
N GLU A 803 -16.50 31.15 17.76
CA GLU A 803 -15.04 31.30 17.88
C GLU A 803 -14.43 30.24 18.81
N GLU A 804 -15.08 29.95 19.94
CA GLU A 804 -14.67 28.87 20.84
C GLU A 804 -14.75 27.50 20.15
N ILE A 805 -15.83 27.23 19.40
CA ILE A 805 -15.97 26.00 18.59
C ILE A 805 -14.81 25.89 17.59
N ASN A 806 -14.45 26.98 16.90
CA ASN A 806 -13.34 26.97 15.94
C ASN A 806 -11.99 26.68 16.65
N GLY A 807 -11.77 27.26 17.83
CA GLY A 807 -10.61 26.93 18.67
C GLY A 807 -10.53 25.45 19.03
N ILE A 808 -11.64 24.85 19.44
CA ILE A 808 -11.74 23.40 19.74
C ILE A 808 -11.44 22.57 18.48
N GLN A 809 -11.96 22.95 17.31
CA GLN A 809 -11.67 22.23 16.05
C GLN A 809 -10.17 22.24 15.72
N ASN A 810 -9.47 23.35 15.94
CA ASN A 810 -8.02 23.41 15.75
C ASN A 810 -7.26 22.50 16.73
N SER A 811 -7.69 22.42 17.99
CA SER A 811 -7.12 21.48 18.95
C SER A 811 -7.37 20.01 18.57
N ILE A 812 -8.58 19.69 18.07
CA ILE A 812 -8.89 18.34 17.56
C ILE A 812 -8.00 18.02 16.36
N ALA A 813 -7.82 18.95 15.42
CA ALA A 813 -6.94 18.76 14.26
C ALA A 813 -5.51 18.41 14.69
N GLY A 814 -4.94 19.14 15.66
CA GLY A 814 -3.63 18.83 16.22
C GLY A 814 -3.55 17.44 16.87
N ALA A 815 -4.56 17.06 17.66
CA ALA A 815 -4.63 15.73 18.27
C ALA A 815 -4.75 14.60 17.22
N VAL A 816 -5.48 14.84 16.13
CA VAL A 816 -5.64 13.91 15.01
C VAL A 816 -4.32 13.72 14.24
N GLU A 817 -3.53 14.78 14.05
CA GLU A 817 -2.18 14.69 13.49
C GLU A 817 -1.25 13.84 14.38
N GLU A 818 -1.30 14.04 15.70
CA GLU A 818 -0.54 13.25 16.67
C GLU A 818 -0.97 11.77 16.69
N GLN A 819 -2.27 11.49 16.62
CA GLN A 819 -2.79 10.13 16.47
C GLN A 819 -2.33 9.47 15.17
N SER A 820 -2.28 10.21 14.05
CA SER A 820 -1.76 9.71 12.79
C SER A 820 -0.28 9.34 12.89
N ALA A 821 0.54 10.18 13.52
CA ALA A 821 1.95 9.89 13.77
C ALA A 821 2.12 8.63 14.63
N THR A 822 1.35 8.51 15.72
CA THR A 822 1.38 7.36 16.62
C THR A 822 0.96 6.07 15.91
N THR A 823 -0.07 6.12 15.06
CA THR A 823 -0.55 4.96 14.29
C THR A 823 0.48 4.48 13.26
N LYS A 824 1.21 5.42 12.63
CA LYS A 824 2.35 5.08 11.75
C LYS A 824 3.47 4.38 12.51
N GLU A 825 3.81 4.85 13.71
CA GLU A 825 4.81 4.19 14.56
C GLU A 825 4.34 2.81 15.04
N ILE A 826 3.05 2.62 15.35
CA ILE A 826 2.48 1.28 15.63
C ILE A 826 2.67 0.37 14.40
N THR A 827 2.34 0.85 13.20
CA THR A 827 2.49 0.06 11.96
C THR A 827 3.95 -0.35 11.74
N ARG A 828 4.89 0.56 12.03
CA ARG A 828 6.33 0.28 11.97
C ARG A 828 6.75 -0.77 12.99
N ASN A 829 6.32 -0.63 14.25
CA ASN A 829 6.62 -1.59 15.32
C ASN A 829 6.04 -2.98 15.02
N VAL A 830 4.82 -3.05 14.45
CA VAL A 830 4.20 -4.30 14.03
C VAL A 830 5.03 -4.99 12.94
N ALA A 831 5.58 -4.24 11.99
CA ALA A 831 6.49 -4.78 10.97
C ALA A 831 7.81 -5.31 11.59
N ASP A 832 8.35 -4.63 12.58
CA ASP A 832 9.56 -5.04 13.30
C ASP A 832 9.33 -6.33 14.10
N VAL A 833 8.19 -6.42 14.80
CA VAL A 833 7.79 -7.63 15.54
C VAL A 833 7.56 -8.80 14.57
N ALA A 834 6.99 -8.55 13.37
CA ALA A 834 6.83 -9.57 12.33
C ALA A 834 8.18 -10.15 11.88
N ARG A 835 9.16 -9.28 11.62
CA ARG A 835 10.53 -9.71 11.28
C ARG A 835 11.15 -10.51 12.42
N GLY A 836 10.98 -10.06 13.67
CA GLY A 836 11.44 -10.78 14.86
C GLY A 836 10.80 -12.17 14.99
N ALA A 837 9.49 -12.30 14.80
CA ALA A 837 8.79 -13.58 14.83
C ALA A 837 9.26 -14.54 13.73
N THR A 838 9.56 -14.01 12.54
CA THR A 838 10.14 -14.80 11.44
C THR A 838 11.54 -15.31 11.79
N GLY A 839 12.40 -14.46 12.34
CA GLY A 839 13.74 -14.86 12.80
C GLY A 839 13.71 -15.87 13.95
N ILE A 840 12.70 -15.79 14.83
CA ILE A 840 12.46 -16.81 15.87
C ILE A 840 12.08 -18.16 15.22
N ALA A 841 11.19 -18.16 14.22
CA ALA A 841 10.80 -19.39 13.51
C ALA A 841 11.99 -20.07 12.81
N GLU A 842 12.88 -19.28 12.18
CA GLU A 842 14.13 -19.79 11.60
C GLU A 842 15.04 -20.40 12.69
N SER A 843 15.25 -19.67 13.80
CA SER A 843 16.07 -20.16 14.91
C SER A 843 15.54 -21.47 15.52
N ILE A 844 14.21 -21.64 15.56
CA ILE A 844 13.58 -22.87 16.03
C ILE A 844 13.87 -24.04 15.09
N THR A 845 13.89 -23.80 13.78
CA THR A 845 14.25 -24.82 12.77
C THR A 845 15.69 -25.29 12.97
N ASP A 846 16.61 -24.37 13.27
CA ASP A 846 18.00 -24.70 13.58
C ASP A 846 18.11 -25.51 14.88
N ILE A 847 17.41 -25.11 15.95
CA ILE A 847 17.41 -25.85 17.22
C ILE A 847 16.82 -27.26 17.02
N ALA A 848 15.76 -27.41 16.21
CA ALA A 848 15.18 -28.71 15.88
C ALA A 848 16.20 -29.62 15.19
N SER A 849 16.96 -29.08 14.24
CA SER A 849 18.05 -29.78 13.55
C SER A 849 19.15 -30.22 14.53
N VAL A 850 19.56 -29.33 15.45
CA VAL A 850 20.55 -29.65 16.48
C VAL A 850 20.05 -30.74 17.44
N ALA A 851 18.78 -30.68 17.87
CA ALA A 851 18.19 -31.72 18.71
C ALA A 851 18.16 -33.08 18.00
N GLN A 852 17.82 -33.09 16.70
CA GLN A 852 17.84 -34.31 15.88
C GLN A 852 19.26 -34.87 15.72
N ALA A 853 20.25 -34.01 15.47
CA ALA A 853 21.66 -34.41 15.38
C ALA A 853 22.17 -34.96 16.73
N ALA A 854 21.80 -34.34 17.85
CA ALA A 854 22.14 -34.82 19.19
C ALA A 854 21.54 -36.20 19.47
N SER A 855 20.29 -36.44 19.08
CA SER A 855 19.65 -37.76 19.18
C SER A 855 20.39 -38.81 18.34
N SER A 856 20.71 -38.51 17.08
CA SER A 856 21.46 -39.44 16.21
C SER A 856 22.86 -39.73 16.75
N ASN A 857 23.55 -38.71 17.28
CA ASN A 857 24.87 -38.87 17.88
C ASN A 857 24.82 -39.73 19.14
N ALA A 858 23.80 -39.54 19.99
CA ALA A 858 23.60 -40.39 21.15
C ALA A 858 23.44 -41.85 20.73
N THR A 859 22.55 -42.15 19.78
CA THR A 859 22.37 -43.51 19.28
C THR A 859 23.68 -44.14 18.77
N ASN A 860 24.51 -43.37 18.04
CA ASN A 860 25.82 -43.83 17.57
C ASN A 860 26.82 -44.09 18.72
N VAL A 861 26.86 -43.21 19.73
CA VAL A 861 27.69 -43.39 20.93
C VAL A 861 27.25 -44.61 21.72
N GLY A 862 25.94 -44.82 21.89
CA GLY A 862 25.39 -46.01 22.55
C GLY A 862 25.74 -47.32 21.83
N ALA A 863 25.70 -47.33 20.50
CA ALA A 863 26.13 -48.48 19.69
C ALA A 863 27.64 -48.76 19.85
N THR A 864 28.47 -47.71 19.79
CA THR A 864 29.92 -47.82 19.97
C THR A 864 30.28 -48.32 21.38
N ALA A 865 29.61 -47.80 22.41
CA ALA A 865 29.77 -48.28 23.78
C ALA A 865 29.41 -49.77 23.88
N SER A 866 28.30 -50.21 23.31
CA SER A 866 27.94 -51.64 23.30
C SER A 866 29.02 -52.51 22.65
N GLU A 867 29.64 -52.04 21.56
CA GLU A 867 30.74 -52.77 20.91
C GLU A 867 32.01 -52.83 21.77
N VAL A 868 32.39 -51.71 22.41
CA VAL A 868 33.53 -51.64 23.34
C VAL A 868 33.32 -52.54 24.56
N THR A 869 32.10 -52.61 25.09
CA THR A 869 31.75 -53.54 26.18
C THR A 869 32.00 -54.98 25.75
N ARG A 870 31.54 -55.37 24.55
CA ARG A 870 31.77 -56.71 24.00
C ARG A 870 33.26 -57.03 23.82
N MET A 871 34.06 -56.04 23.40
CA MET A 871 35.53 -56.20 23.29
C MET A 871 36.18 -56.39 24.67
N ALA A 872 35.76 -55.61 25.67
CA ALA A 872 36.25 -55.74 27.04
C ALA A 872 35.91 -57.10 27.66
N GLU A 873 34.70 -57.61 27.40
CA GLU A 873 34.28 -58.97 27.80
C GLU A 873 35.16 -60.04 27.15
N GLY A 874 35.41 -59.95 25.83
CA GLY A 874 36.28 -60.89 25.13
C GLY A 874 37.74 -60.85 25.61
N LEU A 875 38.28 -59.68 25.97
CA LEU A 875 39.60 -59.56 26.60
C LEU A 875 39.62 -60.21 27.98
N SER A 876 38.57 -60.04 28.77
CA SER A 876 38.45 -60.67 30.09
C SER A 876 38.40 -62.20 29.98
N GLU A 877 37.64 -62.74 29.03
CA GLU A 877 37.56 -64.19 28.77
C GLU A 877 38.91 -64.77 28.33
N LEU A 878 39.64 -64.03 27.48
CA LEU A 878 40.99 -64.44 27.05
C LEU A 878 41.97 -64.48 28.23
N VAL A 879 41.92 -63.48 29.11
CA VAL A 879 42.77 -63.43 30.33
C VAL A 879 42.43 -64.58 31.28
N GLU A 880 41.14 -64.91 31.46
CA GLU A 880 40.69 -66.04 32.29
C GLU A 880 41.18 -67.40 31.78
N SER A 881 41.56 -67.51 30.50
CA SER A 881 42.11 -68.74 29.91
C SER A 881 43.57 -69.03 30.28
N PHE A 882 44.25 -68.11 30.97
CA PHE A 882 45.61 -68.30 31.49
C PHE A 882 45.57 -68.76 32.95
N HIS A 883 46.36 -69.78 33.28
CA HIS A 883 46.58 -70.20 34.66
C HIS A 883 47.76 -69.43 35.23
N TYR A 884 47.51 -68.53 36.17
CA TYR A 884 48.54 -67.82 36.91
C TYR A 884 48.18 -67.80 38.39
N ALA A 885 49.20 -67.66 39.24
CA ALA A 885 48.96 -67.55 40.67
C ALA A 885 48.33 -66.17 40.93
N ASP A 886 47.16 -66.17 41.57
CA ASP A 886 46.61 -64.94 42.14
C ASP A 886 47.65 -64.41 43.13
N CYS A 887 48.27 -63.28 42.78
CA CYS A 887 49.10 -62.53 43.69
C CYS A 887 48.21 -62.17 44.88
N GLY A 888 48.40 -62.84 46.01
CA GLY A 888 47.60 -62.66 47.21
C GLY A 888 47.45 -61.18 47.57
N GLY A 889 46.20 -60.71 47.54
CA GLY A 889 45.87 -59.31 47.83
C GLY A 889 44.41 -58.99 47.52
N THR A 890 43.50 -59.46 48.38
CA THR A 890 42.13 -58.95 48.56
C THR A 890 41.16 -58.98 47.37
N SER A 891 40.58 -60.14 47.06
CA SER A 891 39.15 -60.22 46.66
C SER A 891 38.54 -61.62 46.84
N ALA A 892 38.88 -62.31 47.93
CA ALA A 892 38.08 -63.43 48.42
C ALA A 892 36.76 -62.88 49.00
N GLY A 893 35.78 -62.61 48.13
CA GLY A 893 34.48 -62.07 48.55
C GLY A 893 33.33 -62.20 47.56
N ALA A 894 33.54 -62.41 46.26
CA ALA A 894 32.45 -62.34 45.27
C ALA A 894 32.26 -63.57 44.36
N ARG A 895 32.95 -64.69 44.59
CA ARG A 895 32.67 -65.98 43.92
C ARG A 895 31.84 -66.90 44.81
N LYS A 896 30.58 -66.54 45.05
CA LYS A 896 29.48 -67.44 45.47
C LYS A 896 28.18 -66.65 45.44
N LEU A 897 27.49 -66.63 44.29
CA LEU A 897 26.04 -66.44 44.13
C LEU A 897 25.66 -66.36 42.63
N VAL A 898 25.95 -67.39 41.85
CA VAL A 898 25.17 -67.69 40.63
C VAL A 898 25.00 -69.20 40.59
N GLY A 899 23.86 -69.66 41.11
CA GLY A 899 23.56 -71.08 41.24
C GLY A 899 22.38 -71.36 42.16
N ALA A 900 21.24 -70.68 41.95
CA ALA A 900 19.89 -71.19 42.22
C ALA A 900 18.83 -70.11 41.91
N ARG A 901 18.05 -70.37 40.86
CA ARG A 901 16.78 -69.74 40.43
C ARG A 901 16.80 -68.30 39.92
#